data_AF-A0A9E1ZAB5-F1
#
_entry.id   AF-A0A9E1ZAB5-F1
#
_cell.length_a   1.000
_cell.length_b   1.000
_cell.length_c   1.000
_cell.angle_alpha   90.00
_cell.angle_beta   90.00
_cell.angle_gamma   90.00
#
_symmetry.space_group_name_H-M   'P 1'
#
loop_
_entity.id
_entity.type
_entity.pdbx_description
1 polymer ?
#
loop_
_entity_poly.entity_id
_entity_poly.type
_entity_poly.pdbx_seq_one_letter_code
_entity_poly.pdbx_strand_id
1 'polypeptide(L)'
;MALGNPAENLEDVNPLDDPEKEDQQKNADSKDTEGLSTAEQKAIEKGHTTIDAVVTERNRLAQNADAELEAHIRPDQDGHQLVDLDEYKSLKDQIEGTKSAEEMKDLLKRLKELPKEKEKKKAKEEDKSKELSPDHKEIKTRVKKFNAICDLNKALIGTGELPGFKSWFMEEMRKEPTIKKADEIIEKLEGTKVKDANGLHPRREVFQELTQMFKETGLSSPLDNKYIKREGLSERKAFIHEAKRAKQSIESSNDKFWSPKAKKEAMGEILKADKPADIKKMTQDIKNMSKIESEGFTYMKNTMKVEGHTVRMMSDASIALYLEGISGEGDLKKRMQYLTGFGTSTNGIVDAVKNEGSLFKKELTASAAKIAGNNDGLAGIYKDDKEGFADALRLFQALDFMGKVDALKDHKKLVEGAKTKEEKETIKTKIEAKAAINKSASKKEISRETQGEWVKWFDSKDALKDPETGKETGLAALKKHFDILTDEKPSAKHKNLSAFKIKRNRFVKEVKEFSKDNPDVTPADLQKWQDKYDKADWTDRKKVYKAFEKERDEVNKERKKKEAIESEVGEKDKKKEKAETAPEVKKMIEAGQNLMNENQNEEAYALLAEHWLQHRLQLTDSEKDELEFWMGTAKSRMDKFGRGEEMEDEMEKEVEQEVERLADHDTEISEDIDEEGLYHMNLEGAELSELRHNKKKDSQERARKESIEKAKGDDLKKDLTEDFYEQTDDEHILNREGTGEEIKEMKMDDTKITKEDRASLRETTRKHESDLTQKRGFTHVIFKDKGGRALNTEQATNVHEQNLEKIEDNLAEKALDKVASKQGQEKASNVFDLNARIAAKRKAKEKVEEEMENKKRLREAA
;
A
#
# COMPACT_ATOMS: atom_id res chain seq x y z
N MET A 1 -39.58 -39.91 95.10
CA MET A 1 -40.70 -38.96 94.99
C MET A 1 -40.86 -38.70 93.50
N ALA A 2 -41.64 -39.51 92.78
CA ALA A 2 -43.09 -39.34 92.56
C ALA A 2 -43.41 -37.97 91.94
N LEU A 3 -44.09 -37.77 90.80
CA LEU A 3 -44.82 -38.54 89.77
C LEU A 3 -44.90 -37.54 88.59
N GLY A 4 -44.86 -37.94 87.32
CA GLY A 4 -46.09 -38.10 86.55
C GLY A 4 -45.98 -37.47 85.16
N ASN A 5 -46.17 -38.31 84.13
CA ASN A 5 -46.75 -37.97 82.83
C ASN A 5 -48.27 -37.65 83.02
N PRO A 6 -49.07 -37.35 81.98
CA PRO A 6 -48.88 -36.66 80.69
C PRO A 6 -50.04 -35.65 80.44
N ALA A 7 -50.19 -35.09 79.23
CA ALA A 7 -51.42 -35.15 78.42
C ALA A 7 -51.51 -34.07 77.32
N GLU A 8 -51.79 -34.60 76.14
CA GLU A 8 -52.40 -34.04 74.92
C GLU A 8 -53.31 -32.80 75.06
N ASN A 9 -53.27 -31.95 74.03
CA ASN A 9 -54.46 -31.74 73.20
C ASN A 9 -54.11 -31.21 71.80
N LEU A 10 -54.64 -31.91 70.81
CA LEU A 10 -54.87 -31.50 69.44
C LEU A 10 -56.05 -30.51 69.40
N GLU A 11 -55.98 -29.49 68.55
CA GLU A 11 -57.13 -29.06 67.75
C GLU A 11 -56.66 -28.43 66.44
N ASP A 12 -57.27 -28.89 65.35
CA ASP A 12 -57.07 -28.54 63.95
C ASP A 12 -57.14 -27.04 63.64
N VAL A 13 -56.30 -26.56 62.71
CA VAL A 13 -56.73 -25.87 61.47
C VAL A 13 -55.62 -26.00 60.42
N ASN A 14 -55.94 -26.61 59.28
CA ASN A 14 -55.33 -26.30 57.97
C ASN A 14 -56.47 -25.70 57.12
N PRO A 15 -56.26 -24.93 56.03
CA PRO A 15 -55.03 -24.50 55.39
C PRO A 15 -55.04 -23.01 54.99
N LEU A 16 -53.88 -22.45 54.61
CA LEU A 16 -53.77 -21.47 53.53
C LEU A 16 -52.30 -21.43 53.12
N ASP A 17 -52.03 -22.02 51.97
CA ASP A 17 -50.77 -21.89 51.25
C ASP A 17 -50.45 -20.42 51.05
N ASP A 18 -49.32 -19.99 51.61
CA ASP A 18 -48.70 -18.71 51.30
C ASP A 18 -47.41 -19.03 50.52
N PRO A 19 -47.45 -19.02 49.17
CA PRO A 19 -46.30 -19.40 48.33
C PRO A 19 -45.13 -18.40 48.41
N GLU A 20 -45.24 -17.33 49.20
CA GLU A 20 -44.19 -16.30 49.33
C GLU A 20 -43.08 -16.63 50.35
N LYS A 21 -43.18 -17.73 51.11
CA LYS A 21 -42.11 -18.13 52.06
C LYS A 21 -41.10 -19.15 51.53
N GLU A 22 -41.38 -19.88 50.45
CA GLU A 22 -40.37 -20.78 49.85
C GLU A 22 -39.37 -20.03 48.94
N ASP A 23 -39.76 -18.90 48.35
CA ASP A 23 -38.88 -18.11 47.47
C ASP A 23 -37.93 -17.17 48.22
N GLN A 24 -38.16 -16.88 49.50
CA GLN A 24 -37.21 -16.12 50.32
C GLN A 24 -36.15 -16.99 50.98
N GLN A 25 -36.39 -18.30 51.15
CA GLN A 25 -35.42 -19.22 51.75
C GLN A 25 -34.48 -19.85 50.70
N LYS A 26 -34.94 -20.04 49.44
CA LYS A 26 -34.06 -20.44 48.31
C LYS A 26 -33.12 -19.34 47.81
N ASN A 27 -33.44 -18.08 48.08
CA ASN A 27 -32.59 -16.93 47.68
C ASN A 27 -31.51 -16.57 48.72
N ALA A 28 -31.53 -17.18 49.92
CA ALA A 28 -30.45 -17.07 50.89
C ALA A 28 -29.35 -18.11 50.61
N ASP A 29 -29.72 -19.34 50.26
CA ASP A 29 -28.77 -20.43 49.97
C ASP A 29 -28.06 -20.30 48.61
N SER A 30 -28.59 -19.51 47.66
CA SER A 30 -27.99 -19.33 46.33
C SER A 30 -26.84 -18.32 46.29
N LYS A 31 -26.72 -17.43 47.26
CA LYS A 31 -25.60 -16.46 47.34
C LYS A 31 -24.30 -17.02 47.92
N ASP A 32 -24.40 -18.10 48.69
CA ASP A 32 -23.22 -18.70 49.35
C ASP A 32 -22.56 -19.84 48.53
N THR A 33 -23.07 -20.13 47.33
CA THR A 33 -22.56 -21.22 46.46
C THR A 33 -21.78 -20.76 45.23
N GLU A 34 -21.79 -19.46 44.90
CA GLU A 34 -21.10 -18.84 43.74
C GLU A 34 -19.55 -18.90 43.78
N GLY A 35 -18.97 -19.45 44.86
CA GLY A 35 -17.53 -19.55 45.04
C GLY A 35 -17.03 -20.96 45.39
N LEU A 36 -17.83 -22.00 45.16
CA LEU A 36 -17.49 -23.39 45.47
C LEU A 36 -17.19 -24.16 44.18
N SER A 37 -16.09 -24.92 44.14
CA SER A 37 -15.81 -25.84 43.04
C SER A 37 -16.86 -26.96 42.97
N THR A 38 -16.96 -27.62 41.82
CA THR A 38 -17.90 -28.74 41.62
C THR A 38 -17.66 -29.90 42.59
N ALA A 39 -16.42 -30.07 43.09
CA ALA A 39 -16.09 -31.08 44.10
C ALA A 39 -16.59 -30.67 45.50
N GLU A 40 -16.44 -29.39 45.85
CA GLU A 40 -16.91 -28.82 47.12
C GLU A 40 -18.45 -28.81 47.18
N GLN A 41 -19.12 -28.46 46.07
CA GLN A 41 -20.58 -28.56 45.93
C GLN A 41 -21.07 -29.99 46.16
N LYS A 42 -20.45 -30.99 45.52
CA LYS A 42 -20.78 -32.41 45.72
C LYS A 42 -20.50 -32.92 47.13
N ALA A 43 -19.48 -32.40 47.82
CA ALA A 43 -19.16 -32.79 49.19
C ALA A 43 -20.18 -32.22 50.19
N ILE A 44 -20.69 -31.02 49.92
CA ILE A 44 -21.78 -30.38 50.70
C ILE A 44 -23.11 -31.10 50.45
N GLU A 45 -23.46 -31.40 49.20
CA GLU A 45 -24.67 -32.15 48.83
C GLU A 45 -24.71 -33.55 49.46
N LYS A 46 -23.56 -34.19 49.64
CA LYS A 46 -23.43 -35.51 50.29
C LYS A 46 -23.35 -35.43 51.82
N GLY A 47 -23.36 -34.23 52.41
CA GLY A 47 -23.27 -34.02 53.86
C GLY A 47 -21.89 -34.31 54.47
N HIS A 48 -20.83 -34.34 53.66
CA HIS A 48 -19.46 -34.60 54.13
C HIS A 48 -18.79 -33.34 54.71
N THR A 49 -19.26 -32.14 54.36
CA THR A 49 -18.77 -30.85 54.85
C THR A 49 -19.87 -29.80 54.78
N THR A 50 -19.69 -28.66 55.45
CA THR A 50 -20.59 -27.49 55.36
C THR A 50 -19.94 -26.37 54.54
N ILE A 51 -20.76 -25.44 54.03
CA ILE A 51 -20.28 -24.24 53.32
C ILE A 51 -19.32 -23.44 54.22
N ASP A 52 -19.70 -23.20 55.48
CA ASP A 52 -18.87 -22.51 56.47
C ASP A 52 -17.50 -23.16 56.67
N ALA A 53 -17.44 -24.49 56.68
CA ALA A 53 -16.18 -25.21 56.85
C ALA A 53 -15.27 -25.06 55.62
N VAL A 54 -15.84 -25.05 54.42
CA VAL A 54 -15.09 -24.82 53.17
C VAL A 54 -14.57 -23.39 53.09
N VAL A 55 -15.41 -22.39 53.40
CA VAL A 55 -15.03 -20.98 53.41
C VAL A 55 -13.95 -20.71 54.47
N THR A 56 -14.09 -21.30 55.66
CA THR A 56 -13.09 -21.17 56.74
C THR A 56 -11.76 -21.79 56.34
N GLU A 57 -11.75 -22.98 55.74
CA GLU A 57 -10.53 -23.62 55.28
C GLU A 57 -9.88 -22.85 54.12
N ARG A 58 -10.68 -22.34 53.18
CA ARG A 58 -10.19 -21.48 52.09
C ARG A 58 -9.52 -20.23 52.62
N ASN A 59 -10.17 -19.50 53.53
CA ASN A 59 -9.61 -18.27 54.12
C ASN A 59 -8.33 -18.56 54.91
N ARG A 60 -8.28 -19.70 55.61
CA ARG A 60 -7.08 -20.16 56.31
C ARG A 60 -5.95 -20.48 55.33
N LEU A 61 -6.24 -21.13 54.20
CA LEU A 61 -5.25 -21.44 53.15
C LEU A 61 -4.76 -20.17 52.44
N ALA A 62 -5.65 -19.21 52.16
CA ALA A 62 -5.29 -17.92 51.58
C ALA A 62 -4.36 -17.12 52.50
N GLN A 63 -4.67 -17.03 53.80
CA GLN A 63 -3.79 -16.41 54.79
C GLN A 63 -2.41 -17.09 54.88
N ASN A 64 -2.37 -18.42 54.77
CA ASN A 64 -1.10 -19.15 54.74
C ASN A 64 -0.33 -18.91 53.43
N ALA A 65 -1.02 -18.76 52.30
CA ALA A 65 -0.41 -18.45 51.01
C ALA A 65 0.14 -17.03 50.98
N ASP A 66 -0.60 -16.06 51.51
CA ASP A 66 -0.14 -14.67 51.68
C ASP A 66 1.08 -14.59 52.59
N ALA A 67 1.06 -15.29 53.73
CA ALA A 67 2.19 -15.31 54.66
C ALA A 67 3.45 -15.96 54.03
N GLU A 68 3.28 -17.01 53.23
CA GLU A 68 4.39 -17.66 52.52
C GLU A 68 4.93 -16.76 51.40
N LEU A 69 4.05 -16.11 50.62
CA LEU A 69 4.43 -15.16 49.57
C LEU A 69 5.15 -13.93 50.17
N GLU A 70 4.67 -13.39 51.29
CA GLU A 70 5.33 -12.32 52.03
C GLU A 70 6.71 -12.75 52.56
N ALA A 71 6.88 -14.01 52.96
CA ALA A 71 8.18 -14.53 53.37
C ALA A 71 9.19 -14.56 52.21
N HIS A 72 8.73 -14.67 50.96
CA HIS A 72 9.58 -14.72 49.76
C HIS A 72 9.97 -13.35 49.19
N ILE A 73 9.25 -12.27 49.52
CA ILE A 73 9.64 -10.89 49.19
C ILE A 73 10.49 -10.23 50.28
N ARG A 74 10.55 -10.83 51.47
CA ARG A 74 11.47 -10.37 52.52
C ARG A 74 12.91 -10.69 52.08
N PRO A 75 13.81 -9.69 52.07
CA PRO A 75 15.20 -9.92 51.73
C PRO A 75 15.83 -10.90 52.74
N ASP A 76 16.65 -11.82 52.24
CA ASP A 76 17.46 -12.71 53.05
C ASP A 76 18.59 -11.96 53.79
N GLN A 77 19.45 -12.70 54.50
CA GLN A 77 20.55 -12.11 55.27
C GLN A 77 21.56 -11.33 54.40
N ASP A 78 21.55 -11.55 53.08
CA ASP A 78 22.41 -10.91 52.09
C ASP A 78 21.68 -9.79 51.29
N GLY A 79 20.42 -9.49 51.64
CA GLY A 79 19.64 -8.43 51.00
C GLY A 79 18.94 -8.86 49.71
N HIS A 80 18.92 -10.15 49.37
CA HIS A 80 18.31 -10.67 48.15
C HIS A 80 16.87 -11.13 48.38
N GLN A 81 15.97 -10.72 47.49
CA GLN A 81 14.57 -11.17 47.48
C GLN A 81 14.43 -12.38 46.55
N LEU A 82 13.66 -13.39 46.96
CA LEU A 82 13.43 -14.59 46.14
C LEU A 82 12.45 -14.32 44.99
N VAL A 83 11.50 -13.40 45.22
CA VAL A 83 10.44 -12.99 44.29
C VAL A 83 10.53 -11.47 44.11
N ASP A 84 10.49 -11.01 42.86
CA ASP A 84 10.49 -9.57 42.56
C ASP A 84 9.07 -8.96 42.72
N LEU A 85 8.98 -7.63 42.65
CA LEU A 85 7.73 -6.90 42.88
C LEU A 85 6.61 -7.23 41.88
N ASP A 86 6.96 -7.56 40.63
CA ASP A 86 5.98 -7.84 39.57
C ASP A 86 5.49 -9.30 39.67
N GLU A 87 6.40 -10.24 39.95
CA GLU A 87 6.07 -11.63 40.25
C GLU A 87 5.26 -11.73 41.56
N TYR A 88 5.55 -10.90 42.57
CA TYR A 88 4.77 -10.80 43.80
C TYR A 88 3.33 -10.33 43.53
N LYS A 89 3.14 -9.26 42.74
CA LYS A 89 1.80 -8.78 42.37
C LYS A 89 1.01 -9.86 41.64
N SER A 90 1.62 -10.52 40.65
CA SER A 90 0.97 -11.59 39.90
C SER A 90 0.54 -12.77 40.78
N LEU A 91 1.40 -13.19 41.73
CA LEU A 91 1.07 -14.27 42.67
C LEU A 91 0.04 -13.84 43.71
N LYS A 92 0.07 -12.58 44.14
CA LYS A 92 -0.93 -12.00 45.05
C LYS A 92 -2.31 -11.92 44.40
N ASP A 93 -2.39 -11.47 43.15
CA ASP A 93 -3.63 -11.46 42.38
C ASP A 93 -4.18 -12.89 42.18
N GLN A 94 -3.31 -13.90 42.04
CA GLN A 94 -3.73 -15.31 42.01
C GLN A 94 -4.29 -15.79 43.35
N ILE A 95 -3.71 -15.37 44.49
CA ILE A 95 -4.25 -15.68 45.82
C ILE A 95 -5.62 -15.00 45.99
N GLU A 96 -5.72 -13.70 45.71
CA GLU A 96 -6.96 -12.94 45.86
C GLU A 96 -8.08 -13.41 44.90
N GLY A 97 -7.71 -13.90 43.71
CA GLY A 97 -8.64 -14.40 42.69
C GLY A 97 -9.07 -15.87 42.85
N THR A 98 -8.40 -16.68 43.69
CA THR A 98 -8.68 -18.12 43.80
C THR A 98 -9.89 -18.37 44.70
N LYS A 99 -10.95 -18.96 44.12
CA LYS A 99 -12.22 -19.21 44.82
C LYS A 99 -12.35 -20.60 45.44
N SER A 100 -11.58 -21.60 45.00
CA SER A 100 -11.64 -22.96 45.56
C SER A 100 -10.58 -23.20 46.65
N ALA A 101 -10.92 -23.96 47.71
CA ALA A 101 -9.95 -24.36 48.72
C ALA A 101 -8.91 -25.37 48.19
N GLU A 102 -9.26 -26.19 47.20
CA GLU A 102 -8.35 -27.16 46.57
C GLU A 102 -7.31 -26.44 45.71
N GLU A 103 -7.74 -25.51 44.87
CA GLU A 103 -6.85 -24.66 44.06
C GLU A 103 -5.95 -23.80 44.95
N MET A 104 -6.47 -23.25 46.06
CA MET A 104 -5.68 -22.49 47.03
C MET A 104 -4.61 -23.36 47.70
N LYS A 105 -4.92 -24.65 47.95
CA LYS A 105 -3.97 -25.61 48.52
C LYS A 105 -2.85 -25.94 47.55
N ASP A 106 -3.16 -26.06 46.27
CA ASP A 106 -2.17 -26.25 45.21
C ASP A 106 -1.30 -25.00 45.00
N LEU A 107 -1.91 -23.80 45.06
CA LEU A 107 -1.20 -22.53 45.02
C LEU A 107 -0.23 -22.40 46.21
N LEU A 108 -0.68 -22.72 47.43
CA LEU A 108 0.16 -22.76 48.63
C LEU A 108 1.30 -23.77 48.49
N LYS A 109 1.05 -24.94 47.89
CA LYS A 109 2.09 -25.95 47.64
C LYS A 109 3.13 -25.43 46.65
N ARG A 110 2.68 -24.77 45.57
CA ARG A 110 3.56 -24.14 44.57
C ARG A 110 4.42 -23.05 45.21
N LEU A 111 3.86 -22.20 46.06
CA LEU A 111 4.61 -21.18 46.81
C LEU A 111 5.69 -21.81 47.69
N LYS A 112 5.36 -22.87 48.44
CA LYS A 112 6.33 -23.62 49.26
C LYS A 112 7.44 -24.32 48.46
N GLU A 113 7.17 -24.69 47.22
CA GLU A 113 8.14 -25.34 46.33
C GLU A 113 8.97 -24.34 45.50
N LEU A 114 8.55 -23.07 45.44
CA LEU A 114 9.18 -21.99 44.67
C LEU A 114 10.68 -21.80 44.96
N PRO A 115 11.16 -21.87 46.23
CA PRO A 115 12.60 -21.81 46.53
C PRO A 115 13.39 -22.93 45.84
N LYS A 116 12.88 -24.17 45.89
CA LYS A 116 13.54 -25.34 45.28
C LYS A 116 13.52 -25.27 43.75
N GLU A 117 12.47 -24.71 43.15
CA GLU A 117 12.40 -24.49 41.70
C GLU A 117 13.41 -23.44 41.25
N LYS A 118 13.53 -22.32 41.97
CA LYS A 118 14.51 -21.27 41.66
C LYS A 118 15.95 -21.74 41.90
N GLU A 119 16.22 -22.51 42.95
CA GLU A 119 17.53 -23.15 43.16
C GLU A 119 17.89 -24.11 42.02
N LYS A 120 16.95 -24.95 41.57
CA LYS A 120 17.18 -25.84 40.41
C LYS A 120 17.42 -25.07 39.11
N LYS A 121 16.74 -23.94 38.90
CA LYS A 121 16.97 -23.06 37.75
C LYS A 121 18.35 -22.40 37.83
N LYS A 122 18.72 -21.86 39.00
CA LYS A 122 20.02 -21.25 39.26
C LYS A 122 21.17 -22.23 39.07
N ALA A 123 21.06 -23.45 39.60
CA ALA A 123 22.05 -24.51 39.41
C ALA A 123 22.20 -24.91 37.93
N LYS A 124 21.10 -24.97 37.16
CA LYS A 124 21.15 -25.21 35.70
C LYS A 124 21.77 -24.06 34.93
N GLU A 125 21.54 -22.81 35.32
CA GLU A 125 22.17 -21.65 34.71
C GLU A 125 23.67 -21.56 35.03
N GLU A 126 24.06 -21.87 36.27
CA GLU A 126 25.46 -21.97 36.68
C GLU A 126 26.18 -23.07 35.87
N ASP A 127 25.57 -24.25 35.71
CA ASP A 127 26.12 -25.32 34.87
C ASP A 127 26.28 -24.91 33.40
N LYS A 128 25.32 -24.17 32.84
CA LYS A 128 25.42 -23.66 31.45
C LYS A 128 26.45 -22.55 31.28
N SER A 129 26.77 -21.84 32.36
CA SER A 129 27.73 -20.73 32.38
C SER A 129 29.16 -21.18 32.68
N LYS A 130 29.37 -22.46 33.03
CA LYS A 130 30.72 -23.03 33.18
C LYS A 130 31.48 -22.98 31.87
N GLU A 131 32.72 -22.54 31.96
CA GLU A 131 33.66 -22.53 30.84
C GLU A 131 34.08 -23.97 30.51
N LEU A 132 33.83 -24.39 29.27
CA LEU A 132 34.18 -25.71 28.77
C LEU A 132 35.37 -25.62 27.82
N SER A 133 35.99 -26.75 27.49
CA SER A 133 36.91 -26.76 26.34
C SER A 133 36.12 -26.48 25.05
N PRO A 134 36.65 -25.69 24.09
CA PRO A 134 36.04 -25.54 22.76
C PRO A 134 35.77 -26.86 22.03
N ASP A 135 36.52 -27.91 22.40
CA ASP A 135 36.38 -29.26 21.86
C ASP A 135 35.41 -30.17 22.64
N HIS A 136 34.78 -29.66 23.70
CA HIS A 136 33.84 -30.40 24.54
C HIS A 136 32.62 -30.87 23.72
N LYS A 137 32.07 -32.04 24.07
CA LYS A 137 30.97 -32.70 23.33
C LYS A 137 29.75 -31.80 23.19
N GLU A 138 29.43 -31.04 24.23
CA GLU A 138 28.24 -30.17 24.25
C GLU A 138 28.41 -28.94 23.35
N ILE A 139 29.58 -28.30 23.37
CA ILE A 139 29.92 -27.20 22.45
C ILE A 139 29.92 -27.69 21.00
N LYS A 140 30.53 -28.85 20.72
CA LYS A 140 30.48 -29.48 19.38
C LYS A 140 29.05 -29.76 18.90
N THR A 141 28.15 -30.10 19.81
CA THR A 141 26.73 -30.31 19.48
C THR A 141 26.08 -28.99 19.05
N ARG A 142 26.37 -27.88 19.73
CA ARG A 142 25.86 -26.54 19.37
C ARG A 142 26.48 -26.04 18.06
N VAL A 143 27.77 -26.27 17.83
CA VAL A 143 28.42 -25.98 16.53
C VAL A 143 27.72 -26.71 15.38
N LYS A 144 27.38 -28.00 15.56
CA LYS A 144 26.62 -28.75 14.56
C LYS A 144 25.22 -28.16 14.34
N LYS A 145 24.52 -27.78 15.43
CA LYS A 145 23.21 -27.12 15.35
C LYS A 145 23.30 -25.80 14.59
N PHE A 146 24.25 -24.93 14.95
CA PHE A 146 24.49 -23.64 14.29
C PHE A 146 24.76 -23.82 12.79
N ASN A 147 25.68 -24.74 12.43
CA ASN A 147 26.00 -25.02 11.04
C ASN A 147 24.78 -25.52 10.25
N ALA A 148 23.96 -26.38 10.85
CA ALA A 148 22.72 -26.87 10.23
C ALA A 148 21.72 -25.73 9.99
N ILE A 149 21.55 -24.82 10.95
CA ILE A 149 20.71 -23.62 10.79
C ILE A 149 21.22 -22.76 9.64
N CYS A 150 22.52 -22.49 9.57
CA CYS A 150 23.12 -21.76 8.47
C CYS A 150 22.86 -22.44 7.11
N ASP A 151 23.02 -23.75 7.03
CA ASP A 151 22.83 -24.50 5.78
C ASP A 151 21.37 -24.53 5.31
N LEU A 152 20.42 -24.67 6.24
CA LEU A 152 18.98 -24.56 5.97
C LEU A 152 18.60 -23.17 5.46
N ASN A 153 19.27 -22.13 5.98
CA ASN A 153 18.99 -20.72 5.65
C ASN A 153 19.99 -20.12 4.64
N LYS A 154 20.73 -20.96 3.90
CA LYS A 154 21.78 -20.49 2.97
C LYS A 154 21.29 -19.49 1.92
N ALA A 155 20.02 -19.59 1.50
CA ALA A 155 19.42 -18.65 0.56
C ALA A 155 19.25 -17.24 1.16
N LEU A 156 18.97 -17.16 2.46
CA LEU A 156 18.81 -15.90 3.19
C LEU A 156 20.17 -15.30 3.57
N ILE A 157 21.13 -16.14 3.96
CA ILE A 157 22.48 -15.70 4.33
C ILE A 157 23.28 -15.24 3.11
N GLY A 158 23.12 -15.92 1.97
CA GLY A 158 23.97 -15.72 0.80
C GLY A 158 25.15 -16.69 0.80
N THR A 159 25.42 -17.30 -0.35
CA THR A 159 26.44 -18.37 -0.43
C THR A 159 27.86 -17.86 -0.15
N GLY A 160 28.14 -16.57 -0.36
CA GLY A 160 29.43 -15.95 -0.09
C GLY A 160 29.69 -15.66 1.38
N GLU A 161 28.65 -15.37 2.16
CA GLU A 161 28.77 -15.06 3.59
C GLU A 161 28.71 -16.30 4.49
N LEU A 162 28.15 -17.40 3.99
CA LEU A 162 27.95 -18.64 4.74
C LEU A 162 29.22 -19.16 5.45
N PRO A 163 30.42 -19.20 4.81
CA PRO A 163 31.64 -19.60 5.50
C PRO A 163 32.06 -18.61 6.60
N GLY A 164 31.79 -17.32 6.42
CA GLY A 164 32.06 -16.27 7.41
C GLY A 164 31.26 -16.46 8.69
N PHE A 165 29.95 -16.74 8.57
CA PHE A 165 29.08 -17.05 9.72
C PHE A 165 29.58 -18.25 10.53
N LYS A 166 29.91 -19.35 9.83
CA LYS A 166 30.42 -20.57 10.48
C LYS A 166 31.76 -20.32 11.18
N SER A 167 32.63 -19.53 10.57
CA SER A 167 33.95 -19.19 11.13
C SER A 167 33.81 -18.27 12.34
N TRP A 168 32.96 -17.25 12.26
CA TRP A 168 32.67 -16.33 13.35
C TRP A 168 32.12 -17.05 14.58
N PHE A 169 31.15 -17.96 14.42
CA PHE A 169 30.63 -18.75 15.53
C PHE A 169 31.73 -19.55 16.23
N MET A 170 32.61 -20.20 15.45
CA MET A 170 33.75 -20.94 16.00
C MET A 170 34.75 -20.04 16.72
N GLU A 171 34.94 -18.80 16.26
CA GLU A 171 35.80 -17.82 16.93
C GLU A 171 35.19 -17.34 18.26
N GLU A 172 33.90 -17.06 18.29
CA GLU A 172 33.19 -16.70 19.52
C GLU A 172 33.22 -17.86 20.53
N MET A 173 33.04 -19.10 20.07
CA MET A 173 33.19 -20.30 20.91
C MET A 173 34.63 -20.56 21.36
N ARG A 174 35.65 -19.92 20.77
CA ARG A 174 37.03 -19.98 21.28
C ARG A 174 37.28 -18.91 22.35
N LYS A 175 36.60 -17.76 22.26
CA LYS A 175 36.70 -16.67 23.23
C LYS A 175 35.94 -16.97 24.51
N GLU A 176 34.73 -17.53 24.39
CA GLU A 176 33.85 -17.79 25.52
C GLU A 176 33.12 -19.15 25.31
N PRO A 177 33.79 -20.27 25.61
CA PRO A 177 33.29 -21.63 25.36
C PRO A 177 32.26 -22.08 26.41
N THR A 178 31.14 -21.35 26.57
CA THR A 178 30.05 -21.72 27.47
C THR A 178 28.81 -22.19 26.70
N ILE A 179 28.00 -23.06 27.29
CA ILE A 179 26.73 -23.51 26.68
C ILE A 179 25.77 -22.32 26.57
N LYS A 180 25.73 -21.48 27.60
CA LYS A 180 24.91 -20.25 27.64
C LYS A 180 25.21 -19.36 26.44
N LYS A 181 26.49 -19.03 26.19
CA LYS A 181 26.88 -18.19 25.06
C LYS A 181 26.54 -18.83 23.71
N ALA A 182 26.75 -20.13 23.57
CA ALA A 182 26.42 -20.86 22.35
C ALA A 182 24.92 -20.82 22.04
N ASP A 183 24.08 -21.11 23.03
CA ASP A 183 22.62 -21.08 22.90
C ASP A 183 22.13 -19.64 22.62
N GLU A 184 22.71 -18.63 23.28
CA GLU A 184 22.40 -17.21 23.01
C GLU A 184 22.72 -16.77 21.57
N ILE A 185 23.88 -17.17 21.02
CA ILE A 185 24.23 -16.84 19.62
C ILE A 185 23.32 -17.58 18.63
N ILE A 186 22.92 -18.82 18.94
CA ILE A 186 21.96 -19.58 18.12
C ILE A 186 20.59 -18.89 18.12
N GLU A 187 20.08 -18.48 19.28
CA GLU A 187 18.82 -17.74 19.38
C GLU A 187 18.86 -16.40 18.63
N LYS A 188 19.97 -15.68 18.72
CA LYS A 188 20.21 -14.44 17.95
C LYS A 188 20.17 -14.70 16.45
N LEU A 189 20.85 -15.75 15.98
CA LEU A 189 20.80 -16.14 14.58
C LEU A 189 19.37 -16.51 14.14
N GLU A 190 18.66 -17.34 14.91
CA GLU A 190 17.30 -17.79 14.60
C GLU A 190 16.27 -16.62 14.57
N GLY A 191 16.58 -15.52 15.27
CA GLY A 191 15.73 -14.34 15.34
C GLY A 191 14.58 -14.48 16.34
N THR A 192 14.73 -15.36 17.34
CA THR A 192 13.73 -15.56 18.42
C THR A 192 13.83 -14.48 19.50
N LYS A 193 14.91 -13.69 19.52
CA LYS A 193 15.04 -12.46 20.30
C LYS A 193 14.92 -11.24 19.35
N VAL A 194 14.01 -10.33 19.68
CA VAL A 194 13.33 -9.37 18.78
C VAL A 194 14.22 -8.33 18.06
N LYS A 195 15.52 -8.19 18.37
CA LYS A 195 16.34 -7.07 17.83
C LYS A 195 17.79 -7.44 17.49
N ASP A 196 18.02 -8.46 16.67
CA ASP A 196 19.36 -8.67 16.07
C ASP A 196 19.45 -8.09 14.65
N ALA A 197 20.15 -6.96 14.53
CA ALA A 197 20.36 -6.23 13.27
C ALA A 197 21.10 -7.04 12.19
N ASN A 198 21.82 -8.10 12.58
CA ASN A 198 22.60 -8.94 11.65
C ASN A 198 22.13 -10.40 11.57
N GLY A 199 21.07 -10.76 12.31
CA GLY A 199 20.51 -12.11 12.38
C GLY A 199 19.71 -12.53 11.13
N LEU A 200 19.02 -13.67 11.20
CA LEU A 200 18.19 -14.15 10.08
C LEU A 200 16.93 -13.31 9.85
N HIS A 201 16.42 -12.62 10.88
CA HIS A 201 15.18 -11.84 10.77
C HIS A 201 15.25 -10.75 9.68
N PRO A 202 16.17 -9.77 9.73
CA PRO A 202 16.27 -8.75 8.68
C PRO A 202 16.62 -9.33 7.30
N ARG A 203 17.27 -10.50 7.26
CA ARG A 203 17.57 -11.22 6.00
C ARG A 203 16.32 -11.84 5.38
N ARG A 204 15.35 -12.29 6.20
CA ARG A 204 14.04 -12.77 5.73
C ARG A 204 13.24 -11.64 5.12
N GLU A 205 13.16 -10.50 5.79
CA GLU A 205 12.43 -9.32 5.31
C GLU A 205 12.96 -8.85 3.96
N VAL A 206 14.27 -8.62 3.85
CA VAL A 206 14.92 -8.19 2.61
C VAL A 206 14.72 -9.22 1.48
N PHE A 207 14.74 -10.52 1.80
CA PHE A 207 14.52 -11.56 0.80
C PHE A 207 13.04 -11.65 0.36
N GLN A 208 12.10 -11.43 1.27
CA GLN A 208 10.66 -11.34 0.95
C GLN A 208 10.39 -10.12 0.05
N GLU A 209 11.00 -8.98 0.36
CA GLU A 209 10.89 -7.77 -0.45
C GLU A 209 11.43 -7.98 -1.87
N LEU A 210 12.60 -8.60 -2.02
CA LEU A 210 13.13 -9.01 -3.33
C LEU A 210 12.17 -9.96 -4.04
N THR A 211 11.60 -10.93 -3.33
CA THR A 211 10.67 -11.91 -3.89
C THR A 211 9.42 -11.22 -4.45
N GLN A 212 8.88 -10.25 -3.71
CA GLN A 212 7.74 -9.46 -4.14
C GLN A 212 8.06 -8.64 -5.40
N MET A 213 9.21 -7.96 -5.43
CA MET A 213 9.64 -7.17 -6.58
C MET A 213 9.85 -8.02 -7.85
N PHE A 214 10.41 -9.23 -7.70
CA PHE A 214 10.55 -10.20 -8.80
C PHE A 214 9.18 -10.69 -9.29
N LYS A 215 8.25 -10.99 -8.36
CA LYS A 215 6.89 -11.46 -8.70
C LYS A 215 6.10 -10.40 -9.48
N GLU A 216 6.16 -9.13 -9.07
CA GLU A 216 5.51 -8.00 -9.76
C GLU A 216 5.94 -7.90 -11.23
N THR A 217 7.22 -8.18 -11.50
CA THR A 217 7.81 -8.15 -12.85
C THR A 217 7.65 -9.44 -13.64
N GLY A 218 7.05 -10.48 -13.05
CA GLY A 218 6.85 -11.79 -13.70
C GLY A 218 8.09 -12.68 -13.70
N LEU A 219 9.07 -12.39 -12.84
CA LEU A 219 10.23 -13.25 -12.60
C LEU A 219 9.92 -14.27 -11.51
N SER A 220 10.52 -15.46 -11.63
CA SER A 220 10.26 -16.60 -10.75
C SER A 220 10.89 -16.46 -9.36
N SER A 221 12.17 -16.09 -9.28
CA SER A 221 12.88 -16.05 -8.00
C SER A 221 14.01 -15.03 -7.97
N PRO A 222 14.25 -14.34 -6.83
CA PRO A 222 15.45 -13.55 -6.62
C PRO A 222 16.75 -14.37 -6.76
N LEU A 223 16.69 -15.68 -6.52
CA LEU A 223 17.85 -16.57 -6.59
C LEU A 223 18.29 -16.88 -8.03
N ASP A 224 17.48 -16.51 -9.02
CA ASP A 224 17.85 -16.58 -10.44
C ASP A 224 18.94 -15.53 -10.76
N ASN A 225 19.03 -14.46 -9.97
CA ASN A 225 20.10 -13.48 -10.04
C ASN A 225 21.34 -13.96 -9.26
N LYS A 226 22.48 -14.07 -9.96
CA LYS A 226 23.74 -14.58 -9.40
C LYS A 226 24.28 -13.73 -8.26
N TYR A 227 24.09 -12.42 -8.31
CA TYR A 227 24.53 -11.48 -7.26
C TYR A 227 23.70 -11.68 -6.00
N ILE A 228 22.37 -11.65 -6.10
CA ILE A 228 21.48 -11.87 -4.95
C ILE A 228 21.76 -13.23 -4.30
N LYS A 229 21.92 -14.28 -5.11
CA LYS A 229 22.24 -15.63 -4.60
C LYS A 229 23.56 -15.67 -3.80
N ARG A 230 24.57 -14.92 -4.25
CA ARG A 230 25.90 -14.90 -3.64
C ARG A 230 25.97 -14.03 -2.39
N GLU A 231 25.45 -12.80 -2.48
CA GLU A 231 25.65 -11.76 -1.48
C GLU A 231 24.62 -11.81 -0.33
N GLY A 232 24.94 -11.14 0.78
CA GLY A 232 24.13 -11.10 1.99
C GLY A 232 23.30 -9.83 2.17
N LEU A 233 23.08 -9.44 3.43
CA LEU A 233 22.07 -8.44 3.81
C LEU A 233 22.34 -7.05 3.22
N SER A 234 23.55 -6.53 3.41
CA SER A 234 23.90 -5.14 3.04
C SER A 234 23.87 -4.93 1.53
N GLU A 235 24.42 -5.89 0.78
CA GLU A 235 24.51 -5.88 -0.67
C GLU A 235 23.12 -6.03 -1.31
N ARG A 236 22.24 -6.87 -0.73
CA ARG A 236 20.85 -6.99 -1.15
C ARG A 236 20.06 -5.73 -0.87
N LYS A 237 20.24 -5.09 0.30
CA LYS A 237 19.64 -3.78 0.59
C LYS A 237 20.07 -2.72 -0.44
N ALA A 238 21.36 -2.68 -0.79
CA ALA A 238 21.86 -1.78 -1.84
C ALA A 238 21.24 -2.09 -3.22
N PHE A 239 21.07 -3.37 -3.55
CA PHE A 239 20.39 -3.80 -4.78
C PHE A 239 18.93 -3.34 -4.81
N ILE A 240 18.17 -3.57 -3.73
CA ILE A 240 16.78 -3.13 -3.58
C ILE A 240 16.69 -1.61 -3.73
N HIS A 241 17.56 -0.87 -3.05
CA HIS A 241 17.57 0.59 -3.09
C HIS A 241 17.72 1.14 -4.50
N GLU A 242 18.69 0.63 -5.26
CA GLU A 242 18.89 1.06 -6.64
C GLU A 242 17.74 0.57 -7.56
N ALA A 243 17.19 -0.63 -7.33
CA ALA A 243 16.02 -1.12 -8.05
C ALA A 243 14.77 -0.26 -7.79
N LYS A 244 14.52 0.18 -6.56
CA LYS A 244 13.44 1.11 -6.22
C LYS A 244 13.60 2.47 -6.91
N ARG A 245 14.81 3.02 -6.93
CA ARG A 245 15.11 4.25 -7.69
C ARG A 245 14.84 4.10 -9.19
N ALA A 246 15.18 2.94 -9.75
CA ALA A 246 14.88 2.63 -11.14
C ALA A 246 13.37 2.54 -11.38
N LYS A 247 12.64 1.83 -10.51
CA LYS A 247 11.17 1.71 -10.53
C LYS A 247 10.51 3.09 -10.51
N GLN A 248 10.90 3.96 -9.58
CA GLN A 248 10.40 5.34 -9.51
C GLN A 248 10.67 6.14 -10.79
N SER A 249 11.86 5.97 -11.39
CA SER A 249 12.22 6.64 -12.65
C SER A 249 11.38 6.15 -13.84
N ILE A 250 11.00 4.86 -13.85
CA ILE A 250 10.10 4.28 -14.86
C ILE A 250 8.65 4.71 -14.60
N GLU A 251 8.19 4.72 -13.35
CA GLU A 251 6.82 5.08 -13.02
C GLU A 251 6.54 6.56 -13.28
N SER A 252 7.50 7.43 -12.98
CA SER A 252 7.44 8.88 -13.31
C SER A 252 7.58 9.18 -14.81
N SER A 253 7.92 8.19 -15.64
CA SER A 253 7.94 8.38 -17.09
C SER A 253 6.51 8.51 -17.65
N ASN A 254 6.35 9.39 -18.64
CA ASN A 254 5.05 9.75 -19.19
C ASN A 254 4.38 8.54 -19.88
N ASP A 255 3.15 8.23 -19.47
CA ASP A 255 2.37 7.06 -19.93
C ASP A 255 2.12 7.04 -21.44
N LYS A 256 2.25 8.18 -22.13
CA LYS A 256 2.18 8.23 -23.60
C LYS A 256 3.34 7.51 -24.27
N PHE A 257 4.49 7.43 -23.60
CA PHE A 257 5.69 6.80 -24.09
C PHE A 257 5.88 5.39 -23.56
N TRP A 258 5.30 5.05 -22.40
CA TRP A 258 5.51 3.77 -21.74
C TRP A 258 4.19 3.10 -21.42
N SER A 259 3.89 1.99 -22.11
CA SER A 259 2.77 1.13 -21.70
C SER A 259 3.09 0.42 -20.37
N PRO A 260 2.07 0.01 -19.58
CA PRO A 260 2.28 -0.76 -18.36
C PRO A 260 3.10 -2.03 -18.59
N LYS A 261 2.92 -2.68 -19.74
CA LYS A 261 3.70 -3.84 -20.15
C LYS A 261 5.17 -3.50 -20.37
N ALA A 262 5.47 -2.40 -21.07
CA ALA A 262 6.84 -1.94 -21.29
C ALA A 262 7.53 -1.53 -19.98
N LYS A 263 6.82 -0.85 -19.06
CA LYS A 263 7.32 -0.52 -17.72
C LYS A 263 7.70 -1.79 -16.95
N LYS A 264 6.85 -2.82 -17.00
CA LYS A 264 7.08 -4.13 -16.38
C LYS A 264 8.28 -4.86 -16.97
N GLU A 265 8.40 -4.88 -18.30
CA GLU A 265 9.53 -5.51 -19.01
C GLU A 265 10.87 -4.82 -18.70
N ALA A 266 10.91 -3.48 -18.71
CA ALA A 266 12.09 -2.71 -18.35
C ALA A 266 12.53 -2.97 -16.90
N MET A 267 11.56 -3.03 -15.96
CA MET A 267 11.86 -3.39 -14.58
C MET A 267 12.37 -4.84 -14.46
N GLY A 268 11.84 -5.77 -15.26
CA GLY A 268 12.34 -7.13 -15.35
C GLY A 268 13.79 -7.21 -15.87
N GLU A 269 14.20 -6.33 -16.79
CA GLU A 269 15.58 -6.20 -17.24
C GLU A 269 16.50 -5.67 -16.12
N ILE A 270 16.05 -4.64 -15.39
CA ILE A 270 16.77 -4.07 -14.24
C ILE A 270 17.04 -5.11 -13.16
N LEU A 271 16.04 -5.93 -12.80
CA LEU A 271 16.20 -6.95 -11.77
C LEU A 271 17.13 -8.11 -12.17
N LYS A 272 17.38 -8.26 -13.47
CA LYS A 272 18.37 -9.21 -14.01
C LYS A 272 19.79 -8.65 -14.04
N ALA A 273 20.00 -7.39 -13.68
CA ALA A 273 21.34 -6.80 -13.65
C ALA A 273 22.28 -7.55 -12.69
N ASP A 274 23.55 -7.65 -13.08
CA ASP A 274 24.55 -8.44 -12.35
C ASP A 274 25.01 -7.79 -11.04
N LYS A 275 24.74 -6.49 -10.83
CA LYS A 275 25.13 -5.76 -9.61
C LYS A 275 24.40 -4.40 -9.54
N PRO A 276 24.34 -3.77 -8.35
CA PRO A 276 23.69 -2.46 -8.17
C PRO A 276 24.25 -1.35 -9.07
N ALA A 277 25.54 -1.39 -9.39
CA ALA A 277 26.17 -0.41 -10.29
C ALA A 277 25.59 -0.46 -11.71
N ASP A 278 25.18 -1.63 -12.18
CA ASP A 278 24.59 -1.80 -13.51
C ASP A 278 23.12 -1.30 -13.51
N ILE A 279 22.39 -1.52 -12.42
CA ILE A 279 21.06 -0.92 -12.19
C ILE A 279 21.15 0.60 -12.21
N LYS A 280 22.14 1.18 -11.53
CA LYS A 280 22.37 2.62 -11.51
C LYS A 280 22.64 3.16 -12.91
N LYS A 281 23.41 2.45 -13.73
CA LYS A 281 23.65 2.81 -15.14
C LYS A 281 22.35 2.75 -15.95
N MET A 282 21.59 1.66 -15.85
CA MET A 282 20.28 1.53 -16.52
C MET A 282 19.31 2.64 -16.08
N THR A 283 19.31 3.00 -14.80
CA THR A 283 18.51 4.11 -14.27
C THR A 283 18.89 5.44 -14.93
N GLN A 284 20.20 5.69 -15.13
CA GLN A 284 20.66 6.87 -15.85
C GLN A 284 20.26 6.83 -17.33
N ASP A 285 20.34 5.66 -17.97
CA ASP A 285 19.89 5.47 -19.35
C ASP A 285 18.39 5.77 -19.48
N ILE A 286 17.55 5.30 -18.55
CA ILE A 286 16.11 5.61 -18.50
C ILE A 286 15.87 7.12 -18.35
N LYS A 287 16.60 7.79 -17.45
CA LYS A 287 16.49 9.26 -17.32
C LYS A 287 16.87 9.99 -18.61
N ASN A 288 17.90 9.51 -19.30
CA ASN A 288 18.31 10.06 -20.59
C ASN A 288 17.25 9.80 -21.68
N MET A 289 16.64 8.60 -21.71
CA MET A 289 15.52 8.29 -22.62
C MET A 289 14.34 9.23 -22.36
N SER A 290 13.91 9.39 -21.10
CA SER A 290 12.81 10.28 -20.72
C SER A 290 13.08 11.73 -21.13
N LYS A 291 14.34 12.18 -21.05
CA LYS A 291 14.74 13.50 -21.55
C LYS A 291 14.59 13.60 -23.06
N ILE A 292 15.09 12.63 -23.83
CA ILE A 292 14.97 12.58 -25.29
C ILE A 292 13.50 12.53 -25.71
N GLU A 293 12.68 11.72 -25.03
CA GLU A 293 11.25 11.60 -25.26
C GLU A 293 10.51 12.92 -24.99
N SER A 294 10.85 13.62 -23.90
CA SER A 294 10.26 14.91 -23.54
C SER A 294 10.63 16.02 -24.51
N GLU A 295 11.90 16.09 -24.92
CA GLU A 295 12.37 16.98 -25.98
C GLU A 295 11.65 16.66 -27.29
N GLY A 296 11.61 15.37 -27.66
CA GLY A 296 10.93 14.88 -28.84
C GLY A 296 9.44 15.21 -28.86
N PHE A 297 8.74 15.07 -27.74
CA PHE A 297 7.33 15.45 -27.59
C PHE A 297 7.11 16.94 -27.86
N THR A 298 8.02 17.78 -27.38
CA THR A 298 7.99 19.22 -27.62
C THR A 298 8.16 19.49 -29.12
N TYR A 299 9.12 18.82 -29.77
CA TYR A 299 9.32 18.92 -31.22
C TYR A 299 8.11 18.46 -32.03
N MET A 300 7.42 17.39 -31.65
CA MET A 300 6.19 16.93 -32.33
C MET A 300 5.08 17.99 -32.35
N LYS A 301 5.09 18.94 -31.41
CA LYS A 301 4.13 20.06 -31.37
C LYS A 301 4.57 21.27 -32.18
N ASN A 302 5.77 21.25 -32.77
CA ASN A 302 6.26 22.39 -33.55
C ASN A 302 5.31 22.71 -34.70
N THR A 303 5.13 24.00 -34.92
CA THR A 303 4.35 24.54 -36.03
C THR A 303 5.25 25.28 -37.00
N MET A 304 4.78 25.40 -38.23
CA MET A 304 5.41 26.16 -39.29
C MET A 304 4.34 26.98 -40.01
N LYS A 305 4.76 28.08 -40.66
CA LYS A 305 3.89 28.87 -41.52
C LYS A 305 4.06 28.46 -42.97
N VAL A 306 2.93 28.28 -43.66
CA VAL A 306 2.83 27.98 -45.09
C VAL A 306 1.78 28.91 -45.67
N GLU A 307 2.19 29.82 -46.57
CA GLU A 307 1.27 30.75 -47.25
C GLU A 307 0.26 31.46 -46.30
N GLY A 308 0.75 31.89 -45.12
CA GLY A 308 -0.06 32.57 -44.10
C GLY A 308 -0.80 31.64 -43.12
N HIS A 309 -0.88 30.34 -43.38
CA HIS A 309 -1.50 29.36 -42.47
C HIS A 309 -0.47 28.72 -41.53
N THR A 310 -0.82 28.62 -40.25
CA THR A 310 -0.02 27.90 -39.25
C THR A 310 -0.40 26.43 -39.26
N VAL A 311 0.58 25.55 -39.50
CA VAL A 311 0.37 24.10 -39.60
C VAL A 311 1.39 23.38 -38.71
N ARG A 312 1.03 22.22 -38.14
CA ARG A 312 2.01 21.40 -37.42
C ARG A 312 3.01 20.79 -38.38
N MET A 313 4.26 20.68 -37.95
CA MET A 313 5.32 20.02 -38.72
C MET A 313 5.08 18.51 -38.85
N MET A 314 4.50 17.88 -37.82
CA MET A 314 4.09 16.48 -37.80
C MET A 314 2.56 16.40 -37.59
N SER A 315 1.86 15.55 -38.35
CA SER A 315 0.41 15.39 -38.15
C SER A 315 0.10 14.56 -36.89
N ASP A 316 -1.10 14.75 -36.35
CA ASP A 316 -1.59 13.94 -35.23
C ASP A 316 -1.59 12.43 -35.57
N ALA A 317 -1.84 12.07 -36.84
CA ALA A 317 -1.80 10.69 -37.32
C ALA A 317 -0.37 10.10 -37.31
N SER A 318 0.63 10.85 -37.78
CA SER A 318 2.03 10.43 -37.72
C SER A 318 2.53 10.33 -36.28
N ILE A 319 2.13 11.26 -35.40
CA ILE A 319 2.44 11.20 -33.96
C ILE A 319 1.88 9.93 -33.35
N ALA A 320 0.62 9.59 -33.64
CA ALA A 320 -0.01 8.38 -33.12
C ALA A 320 0.71 7.10 -33.57
N LEU A 321 1.08 6.99 -34.85
CA LEU A 321 1.84 5.85 -35.38
C LEU A 321 3.22 5.73 -34.73
N TYR A 322 3.90 6.86 -34.52
CA TYR A 322 5.20 6.87 -33.84
C TYR A 322 5.07 6.37 -32.39
N LEU A 323 4.11 6.89 -31.63
CA LEU A 323 3.87 6.50 -30.25
C LEU A 323 3.43 5.03 -30.13
N GLU A 324 2.62 4.53 -31.07
CA GLU A 324 2.25 3.11 -31.13
C GLU A 324 3.49 2.22 -31.26
N GLY A 325 4.47 2.61 -32.09
CA GLY A 325 5.71 1.88 -32.28
C GLY A 325 6.61 1.82 -31.03
N ILE A 326 6.71 2.90 -30.27
CA ILE A 326 7.64 2.96 -29.12
C ILE A 326 6.99 2.60 -27.78
N SER A 327 5.68 2.78 -27.63
CA SER A 327 4.99 2.57 -26.34
C SER A 327 4.99 1.13 -25.85
N GLY A 328 5.10 0.17 -26.78
CA GLY A 328 5.18 -1.26 -26.49
C GLY A 328 6.59 -1.81 -26.23
N GLU A 329 7.64 -1.02 -26.44
CA GLU A 329 9.03 -1.50 -26.34
C GLU A 329 9.57 -1.34 -24.91
N GLY A 330 9.70 -2.47 -24.20
CA GLY A 330 10.22 -2.54 -22.83
C GLY A 330 11.72 -2.86 -22.73
N ASP A 331 12.37 -3.31 -23.81
CA ASP A 331 13.82 -3.54 -23.84
C ASP A 331 14.56 -2.20 -23.87
N LEU A 332 15.33 -1.91 -22.82
CA LEU A 332 15.98 -0.61 -22.63
C LEU A 332 16.98 -0.30 -23.75
N LYS A 333 17.69 -1.31 -24.24
CA LYS A 333 18.70 -1.13 -25.29
C LYS A 333 18.05 -0.85 -26.63
N LYS A 334 17.03 -1.62 -27.02
CA LYS A 334 16.27 -1.37 -28.26
C LYS A 334 15.58 -0.04 -28.21
N ARG A 335 14.98 0.30 -27.06
CA ARG A 335 14.34 1.61 -26.87
C ARG A 335 15.34 2.75 -27.04
N MET A 336 16.52 2.67 -26.43
CA MET A 336 17.57 3.67 -26.66
C MET A 336 17.92 3.75 -28.15
N GLN A 337 18.05 2.61 -28.84
CA GLN A 337 18.33 2.59 -30.28
C GLN A 337 17.22 3.26 -31.11
N TYR A 338 15.95 3.07 -30.76
CA TYR A 338 14.82 3.78 -31.39
C TYR A 338 14.86 5.29 -31.13
N LEU A 339 15.31 5.70 -29.94
CA LEU A 339 15.38 7.12 -29.57
C LEU A 339 16.61 7.82 -30.16
N THR A 340 17.76 7.15 -30.22
CA THR A 340 19.06 7.75 -30.60
C THR A 340 19.57 7.37 -31.99
N GLY A 341 18.98 6.38 -32.67
CA GLY A 341 19.27 6.02 -34.06
C GLY A 341 20.72 5.57 -34.31
N PHE A 342 21.02 4.27 -34.16
CA PHE A 342 22.26 3.70 -34.71
C PHE A 342 21.92 2.72 -35.85
N GLY A 343 22.28 3.07 -37.09
CA GLY A 343 22.62 2.06 -38.11
C GLY A 343 22.00 2.15 -39.50
N THR A 344 20.76 2.62 -39.69
CA THR A 344 20.14 2.62 -41.03
C THR A 344 19.14 3.76 -41.22
N SER A 345 19.60 4.81 -41.91
CA SER A 345 18.89 5.81 -42.74
C SER A 345 17.60 6.51 -42.28
N THR A 346 17.04 6.29 -41.09
CA THR A 346 15.86 7.06 -40.61
C THR A 346 15.73 7.14 -39.09
N ASN A 347 15.64 8.37 -38.58
CA ASN A 347 14.69 8.85 -37.55
C ASN A 347 14.90 8.50 -36.06
N GLY A 348 15.65 9.34 -35.33
CA GLY A 348 15.21 9.73 -33.97
C GLY A 348 13.98 10.67 -34.05
N ILE A 349 13.24 10.92 -32.95
CA ILE A 349 12.02 11.77 -32.97
C ILE A 349 12.27 13.10 -33.66
N VAL A 350 13.37 13.76 -33.32
CA VAL A 350 13.68 15.09 -33.84
C VAL A 350 13.88 15.06 -35.36
N ASP A 351 14.53 14.02 -35.87
CA ASP A 351 14.77 13.86 -37.32
C ASP A 351 13.50 13.43 -38.05
N ALA A 352 12.64 12.61 -37.44
CA ALA A 352 11.33 12.27 -37.98
C ALA A 352 10.47 13.52 -38.17
N VAL A 353 10.41 14.37 -37.14
CA VAL A 353 9.67 15.64 -37.17
C VAL A 353 10.25 16.60 -38.22
N LYS A 354 11.59 16.70 -38.30
CA LYS A 354 12.26 17.55 -39.31
C LYS A 354 12.05 17.03 -40.73
N ASN A 355 12.12 15.72 -40.94
CA ASN A 355 11.95 15.08 -42.24
C ASN A 355 10.50 15.22 -42.73
N GLU A 356 9.52 14.92 -41.86
CA GLU A 356 8.11 15.14 -42.18
C GLU A 356 7.81 16.62 -42.38
N GLY A 357 8.29 17.51 -41.51
CA GLY A 357 8.11 18.95 -41.66
C GLY A 357 8.78 19.53 -42.91
N SER A 358 9.94 19.01 -43.30
CA SER A 358 10.62 19.38 -44.55
C SER A 358 9.86 18.89 -45.77
N LEU A 359 9.37 17.65 -45.75
CA LEU A 359 8.47 17.14 -46.78
C LEU A 359 7.20 18.01 -46.85
N PHE A 360 6.58 18.32 -45.69
CA PHE A 360 5.42 19.19 -45.57
C PHE A 360 5.69 20.55 -46.21
N LYS A 361 6.81 21.19 -45.87
CA LYS A 361 7.19 22.49 -46.44
C LYS A 361 7.42 22.41 -47.95
N LYS A 362 8.15 21.39 -48.40
CA LYS A 362 8.50 21.18 -49.80
C LYS A 362 7.24 20.97 -50.65
N GLU A 363 6.32 20.17 -50.16
CA GLU A 363 5.12 19.78 -50.89
C GLU A 363 3.96 20.79 -50.73
N LEU A 364 3.98 21.62 -49.69
CA LEU A 364 2.98 22.67 -49.50
C LEU A 364 3.35 24.01 -50.18
N THR A 365 4.63 24.35 -50.35
CA THR A 365 5.07 25.67 -50.85
C THR A 365 5.62 25.65 -52.28
N ALA A 366 5.29 26.69 -53.07
CA ALA A 366 5.77 26.85 -54.44
C ALA A 366 7.30 27.09 -54.55
N SER A 367 7.95 27.55 -53.48
CA SER A 367 9.33 28.01 -53.50
C SER A 367 10.38 26.88 -53.56
N ALA A 368 10.08 25.70 -52.99
CA ALA A 368 10.96 24.53 -53.07
C ALA A 368 10.82 23.75 -54.38
N ALA A 369 9.66 23.86 -55.03
CA ALA A 369 9.31 23.26 -56.31
C ALA A 369 10.20 23.78 -57.47
N LYS A 370 10.64 25.06 -57.34
CA LYS A 370 11.52 25.74 -58.30
C LYS A 370 12.91 25.10 -58.47
N ILE A 371 13.38 24.31 -57.49
CA ILE A 371 14.67 23.59 -57.54
C ILE A 371 14.53 22.22 -58.24
N ALA A 372 13.31 21.66 -58.32
CA ALA A 372 13.05 20.33 -58.88
C ALA A 372 12.45 20.36 -60.30
N GLY A 373 12.31 21.52 -60.93
CA GLY A 373 11.79 21.66 -62.30
C GLY A 373 10.31 21.33 -62.48
N ASN A 374 9.57 21.08 -61.40
CA ASN A 374 8.12 20.80 -61.39
C ASN A 374 7.45 21.82 -60.47
N ASN A 375 6.44 22.56 -60.95
CA ASN A 375 5.98 23.79 -60.31
C ASN A 375 4.90 23.65 -59.21
N ASP A 376 4.50 22.44 -58.79
CA ASP A 376 3.16 22.31 -58.20
C ASP A 376 3.15 21.60 -56.83
N GLY A 377 3.69 22.27 -55.81
CA GLY A 377 3.23 22.02 -54.43
C GLY A 377 1.77 22.47 -54.26
N LEU A 378 1.10 22.10 -53.17
CA LEU A 378 -0.33 22.43 -52.94
C LEU A 378 -0.67 23.92 -53.17
N ALA A 379 0.21 24.85 -52.78
CA ALA A 379 0.04 26.28 -53.06
C ALA A 379 0.14 26.65 -54.55
N GLY A 380 0.97 25.94 -55.32
CA GLY A 380 1.06 26.08 -56.77
C GLY A 380 -0.17 25.49 -57.48
N ILE A 381 -0.62 24.31 -57.03
CA ILE A 381 -1.81 23.60 -57.53
C ILE A 381 -3.07 24.48 -57.38
N TYR A 382 -3.22 25.17 -56.26
CA TYR A 382 -4.40 26.00 -55.93
C TYR A 382 -4.13 27.51 -56.01
N LYS A 383 -3.15 27.95 -56.81
CA LYS A 383 -2.66 29.34 -56.87
C LYS A 383 -3.77 30.39 -56.97
N ASP A 384 -4.83 30.10 -57.74
CA ASP A 384 -5.95 31.02 -58.00
C ASP A 384 -7.22 30.66 -57.18
N ASP A 385 -7.16 29.65 -56.30
CA ASP A 385 -8.30 29.14 -55.51
C ASP A 385 -7.95 29.07 -54.02
N LYS A 386 -8.13 30.19 -53.32
CA LYS A 386 -7.80 30.32 -51.89
C LYS A 386 -8.65 29.41 -50.99
N GLU A 387 -9.92 29.20 -51.32
CA GLU A 387 -10.80 28.29 -50.57
C GLU A 387 -10.40 26.84 -50.82
N GLY A 388 -10.15 26.45 -52.07
CA GLY A 388 -9.64 25.12 -52.41
C GLY A 388 -8.28 24.81 -51.77
N PHE A 389 -7.39 25.80 -51.68
CA PHE A 389 -6.13 25.66 -50.94
C PHE A 389 -6.36 25.42 -49.44
N ALA A 390 -7.24 26.20 -48.80
CA ALA A 390 -7.56 26.06 -47.38
C ALA A 390 -8.17 24.68 -47.07
N ASP A 391 -9.08 24.20 -47.92
CA ASP A 391 -9.70 22.88 -47.78
C ASP A 391 -8.68 21.77 -47.99
N ALA A 392 -7.88 21.84 -49.06
CA ALA A 392 -6.83 20.87 -49.32
C ALA A 392 -5.80 20.83 -48.18
N LEU A 393 -5.42 21.98 -47.62
CA LEU A 393 -4.52 22.07 -46.46
C LEU A 393 -5.11 21.38 -45.23
N ARG A 394 -6.40 21.58 -44.94
CA ARG A 394 -7.09 20.94 -43.82
C ARG A 394 -7.11 19.41 -43.96
N LEU A 395 -7.33 18.93 -45.19
CA LEU A 395 -7.33 17.50 -45.52
C LEU A 395 -5.91 16.92 -45.38
N PHE A 396 -4.91 17.65 -45.87
CA PHE A 396 -3.51 17.27 -45.83
C PHE A 396 -2.95 17.13 -44.40
N GLN A 397 -3.41 17.98 -43.49
CA GLN A 397 -3.05 17.93 -42.06
C GLN A 397 -3.58 16.70 -41.33
N ALA A 398 -4.66 16.10 -41.81
CA ALA A 398 -5.32 14.96 -41.16
C ALA A 398 -4.68 13.60 -41.50
N LEU A 399 -3.80 13.55 -42.51
CA LEU A 399 -3.18 12.32 -43.02
C LEU A 399 -1.85 12.02 -42.32
N ASP A 400 -1.38 10.77 -42.36
CA ASP A 400 -0.02 10.40 -41.95
C ASP A 400 1.01 10.70 -43.06
N PHE A 401 2.30 10.47 -42.80
CA PHE A 401 3.38 10.73 -43.76
C PHE A 401 3.15 10.11 -45.15
N MET A 402 2.70 8.86 -45.22
CA MET A 402 2.49 8.16 -46.50
C MET A 402 1.23 8.65 -47.20
N GLY A 403 0.13 8.84 -46.47
CA GLY A 403 -1.12 9.38 -47.00
C GLY A 403 -0.96 10.79 -47.56
N LYS A 404 -0.08 11.60 -46.96
CA LYS A 404 0.32 12.91 -47.49
C LYS A 404 0.98 12.80 -48.87
N VAL A 405 1.96 11.89 -49.03
CA VAL A 405 2.65 11.68 -50.33
C VAL A 405 1.67 11.27 -51.43
N ASP A 406 0.71 10.40 -51.11
CA ASP A 406 -0.28 9.94 -52.09
C ASP A 406 -1.32 11.01 -52.40
N ALA A 407 -1.80 11.74 -51.38
CA ALA A 407 -2.73 12.85 -51.57
C ALA A 407 -2.15 13.94 -52.47
N LEU A 408 -0.85 14.25 -52.38
CA LEU A 408 -0.19 15.19 -53.31
C LEU A 408 -0.21 14.72 -54.76
N LYS A 409 0.10 13.44 -55.00
CA LYS A 409 0.05 12.87 -56.36
C LYS A 409 -1.36 12.94 -56.93
N ASP A 410 -2.37 12.69 -56.09
CA ASP A 410 -3.77 12.77 -56.48
C ASP A 410 -4.23 14.21 -56.72
N HIS A 411 -3.86 15.17 -55.85
CA HIS A 411 -4.10 16.60 -56.04
C HIS A 411 -3.41 17.16 -57.30
N LYS A 412 -2.22 16.67 -57.64
CA LYS A 412 -1.51 17.06 -58.86
C LYS A 412 -2.24 16.58 -60.12
N LYS A 413 -2.65 15.30 -60.15
CA LYS A 413 -3.50 14.75 -61.22
C LYS A 413 -4.83 15.51 -61.37
N LEU A 414 -5.37 16.02 -60.26
CA LEU A 414 -6.63 16.77 -60.18
C LEU A 414 -6.60 18.06 -61.00
N VAL A 415 -5.54 18.86 -60.85
CA VAL A 415 -5.42 20.17 -61.53
C VAL A 415 -4.90 20.04 -62.95
N GLU A 416 -3.99 19.09 -63.20
CA GLU A 416 -3.50 18.81 -64.56
C GLU A 416 -4.59 18.14 -65.44
N GLY A 417 -5.55 17.41 -64.84
CA GLY A 417 -6.56 16.64 -65.55
C GLY A 417 -7.96 17.29 -65.66
N ALA A 418 -8.35 18.17 -64.74
CA ALA A 418 -9.71 18.73 -64.72
C ALA A 418 -9.87 19.88 -65.72
N LYS A 419 -10.65 19.64 -66.78
CA LYS A 419 -10.95 20.62 -67.83
C LYS A 419 -12.14 21.51 -67.47
N THR A 420 -12.93 21.11 -66.47
CA THR A 420 -14.16 21.80 -66.07
C THR A 420 -14.24 22.03 -64.55
N LYS A 421 -15.02 23.04 -64.14
CA LYS A 421 -15.27 23.35 -62.73
C LYS A 421 -15.93 22.17 -61.99
N GLU A 422 -16.81 21.46 -62.67
CA GLU A 422 -17.55 20.30 -62.12
C GLU A 422 -16.65 19.10 -61.83
N GLU A 423 -15.64 18.83 -62.67
CA GLU A 423 -14.61 17.82 -62.41
C GLU A 423 -13.76 18.18 -61.18
N LYS A 424 -13.39 19.45 -61.02
CA LYS A 424 -12.65 19.92 -59.83
C LYS A 424 -13.45 19.70 -58.55
N GLU A 425 -14.73 20.06 -58.54
CA GLU A 425 -15.61 19.86 -57.39
C GLU A 425 -15.91 18.38 -57.09
N THR A 426 -15.97 17.54 -58.12
CA THR A 426 -16.11 16.09 -57.96
C THR A 426 -14.93 15.52 -57.19
N ILE A 427 -13.71 15.86 -57.60
CA ILE A 427 -12.52 15.30 -56.95
C ILE A 427 -12.32 15.92 -55.56
N LYS A 428 -12.62 17.21 -55.36
CA LYS A 428 -12.64 17.85 -54.03
C LYS A 428 -13.53 17.08 -53.04
N THR A 429 -14.76 16.77 -53.45
CA THR A 429 -15.73 16.04 -52.61
C THR A 429 -15.21 14.63 -52.25
N LYS A 430 -14.53 13.93 -53.17
CA LYS A 430 -13.90 12.62 -52.87
C LYS A 430 -12.81 12.72 -51.81
N ILE A 431 -11.95 13.75 -51.88
CA ILE A 431 -10.85 13.93 -50.93
C ILE A 431 -11.40 14.29 -49.54
N GLU A 432 -12.42 15.15 -49.49
CA GLU A 432 -13.13 15.48 -48.24
C GLU A 432 -13.73 14.25 -47.58
N ALA A 433 -14.38 13.38 -48.37
CA ALA A 433 -14.87 12.10 -47.90
C ALA A 433 -13.75 11.23 -47.36
N LYS A 434 -12.67 11.01 -48.13
CA LYS A 434 -11.52 10.18 -47.71
C LYS A 434 -10.89 10.67 -46.41
N ALA A 435 -10.72 11.97 -46.22
CA ALA A 435 -10.17 12.51 -44.98
C ALA A 435 -11.11 12.33 -43.79
N ALA A 436 -12.42 12.51 -43.98
CA ALA A 436 -13.40 12.24 -42.93
C ALA A 436 -13.36 10.76 -42.50
N ILE A 437 -13.26 9.85 -43.46
CA ILE A 437 -13.12 8.40 -43.25
C ILE A 437 -11.83 8.10 -42.47
N ASN A 438 -10.69 8.62 -42.92
CA ASN A 438 -9.39 8.41 -42.28
C ASN A 438 -9.36 8.97 -40.85
N LYS A 439 -9.98 10.13 -40.60
CA LYS A 439 -10.10 10.72 -39.27
C LYS A 439 -10.96 9.87 -38.33
N SER A 440 -12.06 9.30 -38.81
CA SER A 440 -12.85 8.38 -38.01
C SER A 440 -12.14 7.05 -37.76
N ALA A 441 -11.33 6.57 -38.71
CA ALA A 441 -10.51 5.37 -38.54
C ALA A 441 -9.38 5.58 -37.52
N SER A 442 -8.71 6.74 -37.53
CA SER A 442 -7.67 7.06 -36.53
C SER A 442 -8.25 7.21 -35.13
N LYS A 443 -9.47 7.74 -35.04
CA LYS A 443 -10.26 7.72 -33.81
C LYS A 443 -10.78 6.34 -33.45
N LYS A 444 -10.58 5.31 -34.28
CA LYS A 444 -11.11 3.93 -34.16
C LYS A 444 -12.65 3.85 -34.19
N GLU A 445 -13.34 4.89 -34.66
CA GLU A 445 -14.81 4.88 -34.80
C GLU A 445 -15.26 3.86 -35.85
N ILE A 446 -14.47 3.70 -36.93
CA ILE A 446 -14.59 2.67 -37.97
C ILE A 446 -13.35 1.76 -37.98
N SER A 447 -13.46 0.55 -38.53
CA SER A 447 -12.33 -0.37 -38.70
C SER A 447 -11.42 0.05 -39.87
N ARG A 448 -10.23 -0.55 -39.98
CA ARG A 448 -9.35 -0.39 -41.15
C ARG A 448 -9.96 -0.99 -42.44
N GLU A 449 -10.79 -2.02 -42.31
CA GLU A 449 -11.43 -2.67 -43.46
C GLU A 449 -12.54 -1.77 -44.03
N THR A 450 -13.44 -1.28 -43.17
CA THR A 450 -14.45 -0.26 -43.52
C THR A 450 -13.79 1.00 -44.11
N GLN A 451 -12.67 1.46 -43.54
CA GLN A 451 -11.89 2.57 -44.08
C GLN A 451 -11.48 2.29 -45.54
N GLY A 452 -10.86 1.13 -45.79
CA GLY A 452 -10.41 0.74 -47.13
C GLY A 452 -11.55 0.58 -48.14
N GLU A 453 -12.67 0.02 -47.73
CA GLU A 453 -13.86 -0.13 -48.57
C GLU A 453 -14.45 1.22 -48.98
N TRP A 454 -14.66 2.13 -48.03
CA TRP A 454 -15.30 3.40 -48.31
C TRP A 454 -14.40 4.34 -49.11
N VAL A 455 -13.09 4.34 -48.84
CA VAL A 455 -12.11 5.10 -49.66
C VAL A 455 -12.17 4.65 -51.11
N LYS A 456 -12.22 3.34 -51.38
CA LYS A 456 -12.36 2.79 -52.74
C LYS A 456 -13.73 3.08 -53.35
N TRP A 457 -14.79 3.01 -52.55
CA TRP A 457 -16.16 3.23 -53.01
C TRP A 457 -16.38 4.67 -53.48
N PHE A 458 -15.86 5.67 -52.75
CA PHE A 458 -15.93 7.08 -53.18
C PHE A 458 -15.20 7.35 -54.51
N ASP A 459 -14.24 6.49 -54.88
CA ASP A 459 -13.58 6.56 -56.19
C ASP A 459 -14.38 5.90 -57.31
N SER A 460 -15.34 5.02 -56.99
CA SER A 460 -16.12 4.24 -57.95
C SER A 460 -17.20 5.06 -58.68
N LYS A 461 -17.73 4.52 -59.78
CA LYS A 461 -18.89 5.09 -60.48
C LYS A 461 -20.17 5.08 -59.65
N ASP A 462 -20.28 4.17 -58.68
CA ASP A 462 -21.50 4.04 -57.88
C ASP A 462 -21.68 5.23 -56.92
N ALA A 463 -20.59 5.89 -56.52
CA ALA A 463 -20.65 7.13 -55.75
C ALA A 463 -21.21 8.33 -56.54
N LEU A 464 -21.39 8.20 -57.86
CA LEU A 464 -21.99 9.22 -58.74
C LEU A 464 -23.49 8.97 -58.99
N LYS A 465 -24.07 7.94 -58.36
CA LYS A 465 -25.51 7.63 -58.41
C LYS A 465 -26.19 8.15 -57.16
N ASP A 466 -27.35 8.77 -57.31
CA ASP A 466 -28.09 9.33 -56.18
C ASP A 466 -28.45 8.22 -55.16
N PRO A 467 -28.18 8.43 -53.85
CA PRO A 467 -28.37 7.42 -52.80
C PRO A 467 -29.80 6.92 -52.61
N GLU A 468 -30.80 7.68 -53.08
CA GLU A 468 -32.22 7.34 -52.90
C GLU A 468 -32.83 6.76 -54.16
N THR A 469 -32.44 7.26 -55.33
CA THR A 469 -33.05 6.89 -56.61
C THR A 469 -32.18 5.95 -57.45
N GLY A 470 -30.89 5.81 -57.14
CA GLY A 470 -29.92 5.00 -57.88
C GLY A 470 -29.58 5.54 -59.28
N LYS A 471 -30.13 6.69 -59.66
CA LYS A 471 -29.89 7.33 -60.96
C LYS A 471 -28.55 8.07 -60.96
N GLU A 472 -27.82 7.98 -62.06
CA GLU A 472 -26.54 8.68 -62.21
C GLU A 472 -26.79 10.19 -62.37
N THR A 473 -26.38 10.97 -61.37
CA THR A 473 -26.53 12.44 -61.34
C THR A 473 -25.18 13.15 -61.11
N GLY A 474 -24.07 12.41 -61.13
CA GLY A 474 -22.72 12.96 -61.14
C GLY A 474 -22.34 13.61 -59.82
N LEU A 475 -21.91 14.88 -59.88
CA LEU A 475 -21.45 15.65 -58.72
C LEU A 475 -22.53 15.80 -57.63
N ALA A 476 -23.79 15.98 -58.03
CA ALA A 476 -24.90 16.16 -57.08
C ALA A 476 -25.09 14.93 -56.19
N ALA A 477 -25.02 13.72 -56.76
CA ALA A 477 -25.04 12.48 -56.00
C ALA A 477 -23.84 12.37 -55.06
N LEU A 478 -22.64 12.68 -55.56
CA LEU A 478 -21.42 12.58 -54.77
C LEU A 478 -21.44 13.49 -53.54
N LYS A 479 -21.90 14.75 -53.71
CA LYS A 479 -22.10 15.69 -52.60
C LYS A 479 -23.14 15.15 -51.61
N LYS A 480 -24.26 14.63 -52.10
CA LYS A 480 -25.31 14.04 -51.25
C LYS A 480 -24.79 12.83 -50.45
N HIS A 481 -23.93 11.99 -51.03
CA HIS A 481 -23.26 10.90 -50.31
C HIS A 481 -22.27 11.40 -49.26
N PHE A 482 -21.51 12.44 -49.57
CA PHE A 482 -20.61 13.08 -48.61
C PHE A 482 -21.37 13.70 -47.44
N ASP A 483 -22.47 14.40 -47.72
CA ASP A 483 -23.35 14.98 -46.71
C ASP A 483 -23.92 13.88 -45.81
N ILE A 484 -24.41 12.78 -46.38
CA ILE A 484 -24.90 11.61 -45.62
C ILE A 484 -23.79 11.01 -44.76
N LEU A 485 -22.59 10.82 -45.31
CA LEU A 485 -21.43 10.24 -44.63
C LEU A 485 -21.06 11.05 -43.38
N THR A 486 -21.07 12.38 -43.52
CA THR A 486 -20.57 13.33 -42.52
C THR A 486 -21.66 13.96 -41.65
N ASP A 487 -22.94 13.66 -41.92
CA ASP A 487 -24.07 14.13 -41.13
C ASP A 487 -23.87 13.82 -39.63
N GLU A 488 -24.03 14.84 -38.80
CA GLU A 488 -23.92 14.74 -37.35
C GLU A 488 -25.04 13.87 -36.75
N LYS A 489 -26.19 13.76 -37.44
CA LYS A 489 -27.28 12.87 -37.05
C LYS A 489 -26.95 11.43 -37.43
N PRO A 490 -27.00 10.48 -36.47
CA PRO A 490 -26.73 9.09 -36.77
C PRO A 490 -27.79 8.48 -37.68
N SER A 491 -27.36 7.89 -38.80
CA SER A 491 -28.22 7.16 -39.73
C SER A 491 -27.86 5.69 -39.78
N ALA A 492 -28.74 4.82 -39.26
CA ALA A 492 -28.56 3.37 -39.36
C ALA A 492 -28.79 2.83 -40.78
N LYS A 493 -29.68 3.48 -41.56
CA LYS A 493 -29.97 3.16 -42.97
C LYS A 493 -28.72 3.34 -43.83
N HIS A 494 -28.04 4.48 -43.68
CA HIS A 494 -26.85 4.81 -44.47
C HIS A 494 -25.53 4.45 -43.78
N LYS A 495 -25.58 4.01 -42.52
CA LYS A 495 -24.41 3.63 -41.71
C LYS A 495 -23.36 4.75 -41.67
N ASN A 496 -23.75 5.99 -41.44
CA ASN A 496 -22.81 7.12 -41.48
C ASN A 496 -21.84 7.16 -40.27
N LEU A 497 -20.82 8.02 -40.34
CA LEU A 497 -19.74 8.10 -39.34
C LEU A 497 -20.27 8.35 -37.92
N SER A 498 -21.28 9.23 -37.78
CA SER A 498 -21.92 9.52 -36.51
C SER A 498 -22.60 8.29 -35.89
N ALA A 499 -23.22 7.42 -36.70
CA ALA A 499 -23.81 6.18 -36.23
C ALA A 499 -22.76 5.17 -35.74
N PHE A 500 -21.60 5.09 -36.41
CA PHE A 500 -20.46 4.28 -35.97
C PHE A 500 -19.91 4.77 -34.63
N LYS A 501 -19.71 6.08 -34.49
CA LYS A 501 -19.22 6.72 -33.27
C LYS A 501 -20.15 6.45 -32.08
N ILE A 502 -21.45 6.65 -32.23
CA ILE A 502 -22.43 6.43 -31.14
C ILE A 502 -22.43 4.98 -30.68
N LYS A 503 -22.46 4.03 -31.63
CA LYS A 503 -22.43 2.60 -31.29
C LYS A 503 -21.15 2.21 -30.54
N ARG A 504 -20.00 2.73 -30.98
CA ARG A 504 -18.73 2.47 -30.32
C ARG A 504 -18.68 3.06 -28.92
N ASN A 505 -19.08 4.33 -28.75
CA ASN A 505 -19.09 4.97 -27.44
C ASN A 505 -20.02 4.25 -26.46
N ARG A 506 -21.18 3.77 -26.94
CA ARG A 506 -22.07 2.92 -26.16
C ARG A 506 -21.39 1.62 -25.72
N PHE A 507 -20.75 0.91 -26.66
CA PHE A 507 -20.05 -0.33 -26.33
C PHE A 507 -18.90 -0.11 -25.33
N VAL A 508 -18.07 0.91 -25.53
CA VAL A 508 -16.98 1.25 -24.60
C VAL A 508 -17.52 1.58 -23.21
N LYS A 509 -18.65 2.28 -23.13
CA LYS A 509 -19.32 2.58 -21.85
C LYS A 509 -19.78 1.29 -21.16
N GLU A 510 -20.46 0.40 -21.87
CA GLU A 510 -20.97 -0.85 -21.31
C GLU A 510 -19.85 -1.82 -20.91
N VAL A 511 -18.74 -1.87 -21.66
CA VAL A 511 -17.53 -2.62 -21.25
C VAL A 511 -16.92 -2.05 -19.98
N LYS A 512 -16.91 -0.72 -19.80
CA LYS A 512 -16.46 -0.11 -18.54
C LYS A 512 -17.40 -0.34 -17.37
N GLU A 513 -18.71 -0.39 -17.61
CA GLU A 513 -19.70 -0.71 -16.58
C GLU A 513 -19.58 -2.17 -16.14
N PHE A 514 -19.25 -3.09 -17.04
CA PHE A 514 -19.05 -4.51 -16.73
C PHE A 514 -18.02 -4.77 -15.63
N SER A 515 -16.93 -4.00 -15.55
CA SER A 515 -15.92 -4.14 -14.49
C SER A 515 -16.36 -3.59 -13.14
N LYS A 516 -17.33 -2.67 -13.11
CA LYS A 516 -17.92 -2.22 -11.84
C LYS A 516 -18.78 -3.31 -11.22
N ASP A 517 -19.49 -4.05 -12.07
CA ASP A 517 -20.38 -5.13 -11.64
C ASP A 517 -19.61 -6.45 -11.40
N ASN A 518 -18.37 -6.55 -11.88
CA ASN A 518 -17.55 -7.77 -11.84
C ASN A 518 -16.06 -7.42 -11.57
N PRO A 519 -15.66 -7.33 -10.29
CA PRO A 519 -14.30 -6.92 -9.89
C PRO A 519 -13.20 -7.87 -10.38
N ASP A 520 -13.55 -9.15 -10.59
CA ASP A 520 -12.64 -10.20 -11.06
C ASP A 520 -12.21 -10.01 -12.54
N VAL A 521 -12.89 -9.14 -13.28
CA VAL A 521 -12.59 -8.89 -14.70
C VAL A 521 -11.43 -7.91 -14.81
N THR A 522 -10.30 -8.40 -15.35
CA THR A 522 -9.09 -7.58 -15.46
C THR A 522 -9.21 -6.49 -16.53
N PRO A 523 -8.49 -5.36 -16.41
CA PRO A 523 -8.41 -4.35 -17.46
C PRO A 523 -7.98 -4.90 -18.83
N ALA A 524 -7.15 -5.97 -18.83
CA ALA A 524 -6.71 -6.63 -20.06
C ALA A 524 -7.87 -7.33 -20.78
N ASP A 525 -8.83 -7.91 -20.04
CA ASP A 525 -9.99 -8.57 -20.62
C ASP A 525 -11.00 -7.57 -21.18
N LEU A 526 -11.19 -6.43 -20.51
CA LEU A 526 -11.96 -5.30 -21.03
C LEU A 526 -11.36 -4.77 -22.33
N GLN A 527 -10.03 -4.63 -22.39
CA GLN A 527 -9.34 -4.15 -23.58
C GLN A 527 -9.48 -5.11 -24.76
N LYS A 528 -9.45 -6.44 -24.53
CA LYS A 528 -9.69 -7.44 -25.59
C LYS A 528 -11.04 -7.25 -26.27
N TRP A 529 -12.08 -6.91 -25.51
CA TRP A 529 -13.42 -6.66 -26.05
C TRP A 529 -13.48 -5.39 -26.90
N GLN A 530 -12.89 -4.31 -26.41
CA GLN A 530 -12.78 -3.05 -27.16
C GLN A 530 -12.00 -3.26 -28.46
N ASP A 531 -10.86 -3.97 -28.41
CA ASP A 531 -10.05 -4.26 -29.59
C ASP A 531 -10.77 -5.15 -30.61
N LYS A 532 -11.52 -6.17 -30.15
CA LYS A 532 -12.37 -6.99 -31.03
C LYS A 532 -13.44 -6.15 -31.71
N TYR A 533 -14.06 -5.23 -30.98
CA TYR A 533 -15.10 -4.34 -31.52
C TYR A 533 -14.54 -3.32 -32.51
N ASP A 534 -13.38 -2.73 -32.18
CA ASP A 534 -12.69 -1.75 -33.02
C ASP A 534 -12.21 -2.35 -34.35
N LYS A 535 -11.83 -3.63 -34.34
CA LYS A 535 -11.49 -4.39 -35.55
C LYS A 535 -12.71 -4.80 -36.37
N ALA A 536 -13.90 -4.90 -35.76
CA ALA A 536 -15.09 -5.40 -36.45
C ALA A 536 -15.78 -4.32 -37.30
N ASP A 537 -16.31 -4.76 -38.45
CA ASP A 537 -17.13 -3.95 -39.34
C ASP A 537 -18.58 -3.82 -38.85
N TRP A 538 -19.37 -2.96 -39.50
CA TRP A 538 -20.74 -2.64 -39.07
C TRP A 538 -21.63 -3.85 -38.79
N THR A 539 -21.55 -4.87 -39.63
CA THR A 539 -22.34 -6.12 -39.52
C THR A 539 -21.84 -7.01 -38.39
N ASP A 540 -20.53 -7.11 -38.21
CA ASP A 540 -19.92 -8.00 -37.22
C ASP A 540 -19.85 -7.37 -35.84
N ARG A 541 -19.89 -6.04 -35.72
CA ARG A 541 -20.05 -5.34 -34.44
C ARG A 541 -21.28 -5.84 -33.67
N LYS A 542 -22.37 -6.18 -34.35
CA LYS A 542 -23.54 -6.79 -33.70
C LYS A 542 -23.24 -8.18 -33.13
N LYS A 543 -22.40 -8.97 -33.81
CA LYS A 543 -21.96 -10.30 -33.32
C LYS A 543 -21.03 -10.15 -32.12
N VAL A 544 -20.06 -9.24 -32.19
CA VAL A 544 -19.16 -8.93 -31.06
C VAL A 544 -19.97 -8.46 -29.85
N TYR A 545 -20.90 -7.53 -30.07
CA TYR A 545 -21.79 -7.03 -29.02
C TYR A 545 -22.62 -8.15 -28.38
N LYS A 546 -23.24 -9.01 -29.18
CA LYS A 546 -23.97 -10.19 -28.66
C LYS A 546 -23.07 -11.18 -27.93
N ALA A 547 -21.84 -11.37 -28.38
CA ALA A 547 -20.89 -12.25 -27.72
C ALA A 547 -20.47 -11.68 -26.35
N PHE A 548 -20.26 -10.35 -26.28
CA PHE A 548 -20.02 -9.64 -25.02
C PHE A 548 -21.23 -9.72 -24.09
N GLU A 549 -22.46 -9.48 -24.58
CA GLU A 549 -23.67 -9.64 -23.77
C GLU A 549 -23.79 -11.06 -23.23
N LYS A 550 -23.51 -12.07 -24.06
CA LYS A 550 -23.55 -13.47 -23.64
C LYS A 550 -22.52 -13.77 -22.54
N GLU A 551 -21.28 -13.29 -22.67
CA GLU A 551 -20.26 -13.48 -21.63
C GLU A 551 -20.63 -12.72 -20.36
N ARG A 552 -21.12 -11.48 -20.46
CA ARG A 552 -21.62 -10.70 -19.33
C ARG A 552 -22.75 -11.45 -18.61
N ASP A 553 -23.71 -11.99 -19.36
CA ASP A 553 -24.83 -12.73 -18.81
C ASP A 553 -24.38 -14.07 -18.22
N GLU A 554 -23.38 -14.74 -18.79
CA GLU A 554 -22.76 -15.95 -18.25
C GLU A 554 -22.03 -15.67 -16.94
N VAL A 555 -21.19 -14.63 -16.89
CA VAL A 555 -20.49 -14.21 -15.67
C VAL A 555 -21.47 -13.77 -14.59
N ASN A 556 -22.48 -12.97 -14.93
CA ASN A 556 -23.53 -12.59 -13.99
C ASN A 556 -24.34 -13.81 -13.50
N LYS A 557 -24.56 -14.80 -14.37
CA LYS A 557 -25.26 -16.06 -14.01
C LYS A 557 -24.38 -16.95 -13.15
N GLU A 558 -23.07 -17.01 -13.41
CA GLU A 558 -22.11 -17.72 -12.55
C GLU A 558 -21.96 -17.05 -11.20
N ARG A 559 -21.95 -15.70 -11.15
CA ARG A 559 -21.96 -14.94 -9.89
C ARG A 559 -23.23 -15.19 -9.12
N LYS A 560 -24.40 -15.04 -9.74
CA LYS A 560 -25.69 -15.40 -9.12
C LYS A 560 -25.76 -16.86 -8.72
N LYS A 561 -25.10 -17.77 -9.44
CA LYS A 561 -24.97 -19.17 -9.04
C LYS A 561 -24.00 -19.34 -7.88
N LYS A 562 -22.88 -18.61 -7.82
CA LYS A 562 -21.95 -18.63 -6.69
C LYS A 562 -22.59 -18.03 -5.45
N GLU A 563 -23.27 -16.90 -5.56
CA GLU A 563 -24.10 -16.29 -4.52
C GLU A 563 -25.24 -17.24 -4.11
N ALA A 564 -25.92 -17.88 -5.08
CA ALA A 564 -26.96 -18.86 -4.79
C ALA A 564 -26.43 -20.17 -4.22
N ILE A 565 -25.21 -20.59 -4.59
CA ILE A 565 -24.51 -21.77 -4.04
C ILE A 565 -23.92 -21.40 -2.69
N GLU A 566 -23.48 -20.19 -2.41
CA GLU A 566 -23.09 -19.74 -1.07
C GLU A 566 -24.32 -19.66 -0.16
N SER A 567 -25.47 -19.21 -0.69
CA SER A 567 -26.75 -19.26 0.04
C SER A 567 -27.31 -20.69 0.16
N GLU A 568 -27.13 -21.56 -0.84
CA GLU A 568 -27.59 -22.96 -0.80
C GLU A 568 -26.59 -23.88 -0.10
N VAL A 569 -25.29 -23.57 0.00
CA VAL A 569 -24.30 -24.31 0.81
C VAL A 569 -24.57 -24.06 2.30
N GLY A 570 -25.16 -22.91 2.64
CA GLY A 570 -25.82 -22.70 3.94
C GLY A 570 -27.01 -23.63 4.22
N GLU A 571 -27.69 -24.19 3.21
CA GLU A 571 -28.91 -25.01 3.39
C GLU A 571 -28.83 -26.47 2.91
N LYS A 572 -27.88 -26.85 2.04
CA LYS A 572 -27.81 -28.17 1.37
C LYS A 572 -26.65 -29.07 1.81
N ASP A 573 -25.83 -28.66 2.78
CA ASP A 573 -24.98 -29.58 3.53
C ASP A 573 -25.72 -30.29 4.69
N LYS A 574 -27.06 -30.32 4.64
CA LYS A 574 -27.93 -31.15 5.50
C LYS A 574 -28.33 -32.51 4.92
N LYS A 575 -27.90 -32.88 3.70
CA LYS A 575 -28.24 -34.20 3.13
C LYS A 575 -27.12 -34.82 2.29
N LYS A 576 -26.03 -35.18 2.96
CA LYS A 576 -25.33 -36.45 2.72
C LYS A 576 -25.03 -37.04 4.08
N GLU A 577 -25.30 -38.34 4.23
CA GLU A 577 -25.18 -39.14 5.45
C GLU A 577 -23.91 -38.78 6.24
N LYS A 578 -24.05 -37.85 7.19
CA LYS A 578 -23.10 -37.67 8.28
C LYS A 578 -23.49 -38.70 9.32
N ALA A 579 -22.52 -39.51 9.74
CA ALA A 579 -22.62 -40.16 11.03
C ALA A 579 -23.05 -39.10 12.05
N GLU A 580 -24.04 -39.40 12.89
CA GLU A 580 -24.55 -38.46 13.88
C GLU A 580 -23.39 -37.89 14.71
N THR A 581 -23.03 -36.63 14.42
CA THR A 581 -22.15 -35.83 15.25
C THR A 581 -22.77 -35.79 16.65
N ALA A 582 -22.03 -36.14 17.69
CA ALA A 582 -22.56 -36.19 19.04
C ALA A 582 -23.19 -34.81 19.40
N PRO A 583 -24.34 -34.78 20.10
CA PRO A 583 -25.05 -33.53 20.41
C PRO A 583 -24.18 -32.47 21.10
N GLU A 584 -23.17 -32.90 21.86
CA GLU A 584 -22.20 -32.03 22.55
C GLU A 584 -21.25 -31.35 21.56
N VAL A 585 -20.71 -32.07 20.58
CA VAL A 585 -19.84 -31.49 19.54
C VAL A 585 -20.59 -30.47 18.71
N LYS A 586 -21.86 -30.77 18.39
CA LYS A 586 -22.72 -29.86 17.64
C LYS A 586 -23.03 -28.58 18.41
N LYS A 587 -23.34 -28.67 19.71
CA LYS A 587 -23.54 -27.49 20.57
C LYS A 587 -22.29 -26.63 20.66
N MET A 588 -21.10 -27.22 20.69
CA MET A 588 -19.85 -26.46 20.71
C MET A 588 -19.54 -25.78 19.39
N ILE A 589 -19.83 -26.43 18.26
CA ILE A 589 -19.74 -25.79 16.94
C ILE A 589 -20.72 -24.62 16.83
N GLU A 590 -21.97 -24.80 17.27
CA GLU A 590 -22.97 -23.72 17.29
C GLU A 590 -22.56 -22.57 18.22
N ALA A 591 -21.99 -22.85 19.39
CA ALA A 591 -21.45 -21.83 20.29
C ALA A 591 -20.26 -21.08 19.66
N GLY A 592 -19.32 -21.80 19.03
CA GLY A 592 -18.20 -21.18 18.31
C GLY A 592 -18.65 -20.33 17.12
N GLN A 593 -19.70 -20.76 16.40
CA GLN A 593 -20.31 -19.98 15.32
C GLN A 593 -20.98 -18.70 15.82
N ASN A 594 -21.68 -18.75 16.96
CA ASN A 594 -22.28 -17.57 17.55
C ASN A 594 -21.19 -16.56 17.96
N LEU A 595 -20.11 -17.02 18.60
CA LEU A 595 -18.95 -16.17 18.92
C LEU A 595 -18.31 -15.59 17.66
N MET A 596 -18.16 -16.36 16.57
CA MET A 596 -17.68 -15.85 15.29
C MET A 596 -18.62 -14.83 14.63
N ASN A 597 -19.93 -14.94 14.86
CA ASN A 597 -20.93 -13.98 14.37
C ASN A 597 -20.97 -12.72 15.24
N GLU A 598 -20.58 -12.83 16.50
CA GLU A 598 -20.40 -11.73 17.46
C GLU A 598 -18.97 -11.13 17.39
N ASN A 599 -18.21 -11.44 16.33
CA ASN A 599 -16.83 -11.00 16.09
C ASN A 599 -15.79 -11.41 17.16
N GLN A 600 -16.15 -12.30 18.08
CA GLN A 600 -15.29 -12.90 19.10
C GLN A 600 -14.49 -14.08 18.53
N ASN A 601 -13.73 -13.83 17.45
CA ASN A 601 -13.08 -14.90 16.67
C ASN A 601 -11.96 -15.62 17.44
N GLU A 602 -11.27 -14.93 18.35
CA GLU A 602 -10.26 -15.53 19.22
C GLU A 602 -10.88 -16.46 20.27
N GLU A 603 -11.98 -16.04 20.88
CA GLU A 603 -12.72 -16.83 21.86
C GLU A 603 -13.44 -18.01 21.19
N ALA A 604 -13.94 -17.84 19.97
CA ALA A 604 -14.44 -18.93 19.14
C ALA A 604 -13.35 -19.96 18.79
N TYR A 605 -12.15 -19.50 18.42
CA TYR A 605 -11.02 -20.38 18.14
C TYR A 605 -10.59 -21.15 19.39
N ALA A 606 -10.47 -20.45 20.53
CA ALA A 606 -10.10 -21.03 21.81
C ALA A 606 -11.12 -22.08 22.27
N LEU A 607 -12.42 -21.77 22.22
CA LEU A 607 -13.51 -22.67 22.58
C LEU A 607 -13.49 -23.97 21.76
N LEU A 608 -13.34 -23.85 20.43
CA LEU A 608 -13.31 -25.01 19.53
C LEU A 608 -12.01 -25.82 19.67
N ALA A 609 -10.87 -25.16 19.85
CA ALA A 609 -9.57 -25.81 20.04
C ALA A 609 -9.47 -26.53 21.39
N GLU A 610 -10.04 -25.95 22.45
CA GLU A 610 -10.11 -26.55 23.77
C GLU A 610 -10.95 -27.83 23.75
N HIS A 611 -12.13 -27.78 23.13
CA HIS A 611 -12.98 -28.96 22.96
C HIS A 611 -12.30 -30.04 22.11
N TRP A 612 -11.61 -29.65 21.03
CA TRP A 612 -10.84 -30.58 20.20
C TRP A 612 -9.70 -31.24 20.98
N LEU A 613 -8.98 -30.48 21.83
CA LEU A 613 -7.88 -30.99 22.66
C LEU A 613 -8.37 -31.93 23.77
N GLN A 614 -9.42 -31.56 24.49
CA GLN A 614 -9.94 -32.33 25.62
C GLN A 614 -10.58 -33.65 25.18
N HIS A 615 -11.25 -33.67 24.03
CA HIS A 615 -12.01 -34.84 23.56
C HIS A 615 -11.36 -35.55 22.37
N ARG A 616 -10.13 -35.19 21.98
CA ARG A 616 -9.44 -35.67 20.77
C ARG A 616 -9.48 -37.19 20.54
N LEU A 617 -9.39 -37.99 21.62
CA LEU A 617 -9.37 -39.46 21.55
C LEU A 617 -10.78 -40.08 21.46
N GLN A 618 -11.82 -39.30 21.77
CA GLN A 618 -13.23 -39.71 21.81
C GLN A 618 -14.00 -39.23 20.58
N LEU A 619 -13.48 -38.22 19.87
CA LEU A 619 -14.05 -37.70 18.63
C LEU A 619 -13.82 -38.68 17.47
N THR A 620 -14.85 -38.88 16.66
CA THR A 620 -14.74 -39.53 15.35
C THR A 620 -13.92 -38.66 14.41
N ASP A 621 -13.37 -39.25 13.34
CA ASP A 621 -12.58 -38.48 12.38
C ASP A 621 -13.43 -37.41 11.67
N SER A 622 -14.72 -37.68 11.43
CA SER A 622 -15.66 -36.67 10.91
C SER A 622 -15.87 -35.49 11.86
N GLU A 623 -15.89 -35.72 13.18
CA GLU A 623 -16.04 -34.66 14.19
C GLU A 623 -14.77 -33.83 14.34
N LYS A 624 -13.59 -34.48 14.22
CA LYS A 624 -12.31 -33.77 14.19
C LYS A 624 -12.22 -32.88 12.97
N ASP A 625 -12.56 -33.40 11.79
CA ASP A 625 -12.54 -32.64 10.53
C ASP A 625 -13.49 -31.43 10.60
N GLU A 626 -14.66 -31.60 11.23
CA GLU A 626 -15.65 -30.52 11.37
C GLU A 626 -15.20 -29.43 12.37
N LEU A 627 -14.62 -29.83 13.51
CA LEU A 627 -14.03 -28.87 14.47
C LEU A 627 -12.81 -28.16 13.89
N GLU A 628 -11.92 -28.88 13.18
CA GLU A 628 -10.75 -28.29 12.52
C GLU A 628 -11.13 -27.29 11.43
N PHE A 629 -12.21 -27.54 10.69
CA PHE A 629 -12.75 -26.61 9.70
C PHE A 629 -13.21 -25.29 10.35
N TRP A 630 -13.96 -25.36 11.45
CA TRP A 630 -14.45 -24.16 12.14
C TRP A 630 -13.34 -23.42 12.90
N MET A 631 -12.37 -24.13 13.47
CA MET A 631 -11.12 -23.54 13.96
C MET A 631 -10.35 -22.83 12.85
N GLY A 632 -10.25 -23.43 11.66
CA GLY A 632 -9.62 -22.80 10.50
C GLY A 632 -10.36 -21.55 10.03
N THR A 633 -11.69 -21.55 10.13
CA THR A 633 -12.56 -20.41 9.80
C THR A 633 -12.39 -19.28 10.81
N ALA A 634 -12.45 -19.57 12.11
CA ALA A 634 -12.21 -18.61 13.19
C ALA A 634 -10.81 -18.00 13.07
N LYS A 635 -9.78 -18.82 12.86
CA LYS A 635 -8.41 -18.37 12.65
C LYS A 635 -8.24 -17.53 11.39
N SER A 636 -8.89 -17.90 10.29
CA SER A 636 -8.89 -17.10 9.06
C SER A 636 -9.54 -15.74 9.27
N ARG A 637 -10.64 -15.67 10.04
CA ARG A 637 -11.27 -14.41 10.44
C ARG A 637 -10.38 -13.58 11.38
N MET A 638 -9.73 -14.20 12.37
CA MET A 638 -8.70 -13.54 13.21
C MET A 638 -7.53 -13.00 12.36
N ASP A 639 -7.05 -13.79 11.40
CA ASP A 639 -5.93 -13.46 10.53
C ASP A 639 -6.29 -12.36 9.52
N LYS A 640 -7.55 -12.26 9.09
CA LYS A 640 -8.08 -11.17 8.25
C LYS A 640 -8.26 -9.89 9.08
N PHE A 641 -8.76 -10.02 10.30
CA PHE A 641 -8.87 -8.95 11.29
C PHE A 641 -7.49 -8.35 11.63
N GLY A 642 -6.48 -9.19 11.89
CA GLY A 642 -5.10 -8.75 12.13
C GLY A 642 -4.35 -8.20 10.90
N ARG A 643 -4.92 -8.35 9.70
CA ARG A 643 -4.38 -7.83 8.43
C ARG A 643 -5.15 -6.63 7.87
N GLY A 644 -6.27 -6.25 8.49
CA GLY A 644 -7.11 -5.13 8.03
C GLY A 644 -7.77 -5.34 6.66
N GLU A 645 -8.03 -6.60 6.25
CA GLU A 645 -8.78 -6.87 5.02
C GLU A 645 -10.29 -6.66 5.25
N GLU A 646 -10.87 -5.71 4.50
CA GLU A 646 -12.21 -5.12 4.61
C GLU A 646 -13.37 -6.10 4.84
N MET A 647 -14.15 -5.86 5.90
CA MET A 647 -15.61 -5.96 5.85
C MET A 647 -16.14 -4.55 6.10
N GLU A 648 -16.46 -3.82 5.02
CA GLU A 648 -17.04 -2.47 5.12
C GLU A 648 -18.43 -2.54 5.80
N ASP A 649 -18.48 -2.28 7.09
CA ASP A 649 -19.72 -1.95 7.78
C ASP A 649 -20.05 -0.46 7.55
N GLU A 650 -21.33 -0.13 7.38
CA GLU A 650 -21.81 1.26 7.18
C GLU A 650 -21.33 2.20 8.31
N MET A 651 -21.09 1.65 9.51
CA MET A 651 -20.54 2.36 10.67
C MET A 651 -19.10 2.82 10.47
N GLU A 652 -18.24 1.98 9.89
CA GLU A 652 -16.84 2.33 9.65
C GLU A 652 -16.74 3.53 8.70
N LYS A 653 -17.55 3.53 7.63
CA LYS A 653 -17.60 4.65 6.68
C LYS A 653 -18.06 5.95 7.33
N GLU A 654 -19.05 5.89 8.23
CA GLU A 654 -19.55 7.08 8.93
C GLU A 654 -18.49 7.66 9.86
N VAL A 655 -17.73 6.81 10.54
CA VAL A 655 -16.63 7.21 11.43
C VAL A 655 -15.44 7.74 10.64
N GLU A 656 -15.04 7.11 9.54
CA GLU A 656 -13.97 7.59 8.66
C GLU A 656 -14.30 8.96 8.06
N GLN A 657 -15.55 9.18 7.64
CA GLN A 657 -16.01 10.48 7.14
C GLN A 657 -15.98 11.56 8.23
N GLU A 658 -16.31 11.20 9.49
CA GLU A 658 -16.29 12.17 10.59
C GLU A 658 -14.86 12.51 11.02
N VAL A 659 -13.92 11.56 10.95
CA VAL A 659 -12.47 11.80 11.13
C VAL A 659 -11.96 12.79 10.08
N GLU A 660 -12.28 12.58 8.80
CA GLU A 660 -11.89 13.49 7.71
C GLU A 660 -12.47 14.90 7.92
N ARG A 661 -13.76 14.97 8.30
CA ARG A 661 -14.41 16.25 8.60
C ARG A 661 -13.76 16.98 9.78
N LEU A 662 -13.34 16.25 10.82
CA LEU A 662 -12.69 16.81 12.00
C LEU A 662 -11.29 17.33 11.68
N ALA A 663 -10.49 16.58 10.92
CA ALA A 663 -9.18 17.02 10.48
C ALA A 663 -9.24 18.35 9.69
N ASP A 664 -10.26 18.49 8.82
CA ASP A 664 -10.41 19.66 7.94
C ASP A 664 -11.08 20.88 8.59
N HIS A 665 -11.92 20.67 9.61
CA HIS A 665 -12.80 21.73 10.15
C HIS A 665 -12.66 21.99 11.65
N ASP A 666 -12.02 21.11 12.42
CA ASP A 666 -11.73 21.37 13.82
C ASP A 666 -10.46 22.22 13.92
N THR A 667 -10.63 23.48 14.31
CA THR A 667 -9.53 24.46 14.31
C THR A 667 -8.44 24.09 15.31
N GLU A 668 -8.78 23.42 16.40
CA GLU A 668 -7.79 22.99 17.40
C GLU A 668 -6.93 21.85 16.83
N ILE A 669 -7.57 20.82 16.28
CA ILE A 669 -6.86 19.67 15.71
C ILE A 669 -6.03 20.08 14.49
N SER A 670 -6.57 20.93 13.62
CA SER A 670 -5.85 21.43 12.44
C SER A 670 -4.63 22.27 12.82
N GLU A 671 -4.71 23.07 13.89
CA GLU A 671 -3.57 23.82 14.41
C GLU A 671 -2.52 22.88 15.05
N ASP A 672 -2.93 21.82 15.76
CA ASP A 672 -2.03 20.84 16.37
C ASP A 672 -1.30 19.99 15.29
N ILE A 673 -2.00 19.58 14.22
CA ILE A 673 -1.39 18.90 13.06
C ILE A 673 -0.38 19.82 12.34
N ASP A 674 -0.70 21.11 12.20
CA ASP A 674 0.24 22.09 11.61
C ASP A 674 1.51 22.27 12.47
N GLU A 675 1.36 22.32 13.78
CA GLU A 675 2.48 22.44 14.73
C GLU A 675 3.43 21.27 14.67
N GLU A 676 2.91 20.04 14.73
CA GLU A 676 3.74 18.85 14.61
C GLU A 676 4.36 18.74 13.20
N GLY A 677 3.70 19.26 12.16
CA GLY A 677 4.29 19.41 10.83
C GLY A 677 5.49 20.34 10.78
N LEU A 678 5.42 21.50 11.41
CA LEU A 678 6.56 22.42 11.52
C LEU A 678 7.69 21.83 12.37
N TYR A 679 7.32 21.12 13.43
CA TYR A 679 8.25 20.44 14.30
C TYR A 679 9.04 19.36 13.55
N HIS A 680 8.36 18.52 12.77
CA HIS A 680 8.94 17.49 11.92
C HIS A 680 9.94 18.05 10.91
N MET A 681 9.61 19.18 10.28
CA MET A 681 10.49 19.83 9.30
C MET A 681 11.79 20.34 9.95
N ASN A 682 11.70 20.90 11.16
CA ASN A 682 12.88 21.31 11.91
C ASN A 682 13.75 20.12 12.35
N LEU A 683 13.11 18.99 12.71
CA LEU A 683 13.79 17.75 13.08
C LEU A 683 14.57 17.16 11.88
N GLU A 684 13.93 17.03 10.71
CA GLU A 684 14.62 16.60 9.49
C GLU A 684 15.78 17.56 9.11
N GLY A 685 15.60 18.87 9.32
CA GLY A 685 16.65 19.87 9.11
C GLY A 685 17.86 19.66 10.02
N ALA A 686 17.61 19.35 11.30
CA ALA A 686 18.65 19.04 12.28
C ALA A 686 19.40 17.73 11.92
N GLU A 687 18.69 16.67 11.53
CA GLU A 687 19.30 15.40 11.09
C GLU A 687 20.20 15.58 9.87
N LEU A 688 19.72 16.32 8.87
CA LEU A 688 20.50 16.64 7.67
C LEU A 688 21.75 17.46 8.01
N SER A 689 21.64 18.37 8.97
CA SER A 689 22.76 19.17 9.48
C SER A 689 23.79 18.30 10.22
N GLU A 690 23.36 17.38 11.08
CA GLU A 690 24.22 16.42 11.78
C GLU A 690 25.03 15.56 10.80
N LEU A 691 24.37 15.03 9.77
CA LEU A 691 25.01 14.20 8.74
C LEU A 691 26.13 14.97 8.01
N ARG A 692 25.94 16.26 7.74
CA ARG A 692 26.94 17.11 7.09
C ARG A 692 28.15 17.41 7.99
N HIS A 693 27.98 17.36 9.30
CA HIS A 693 28.99 17.81 10.28
C HIS A 693 29.58 16.66 11.10
N ASN A 694 29.87 15.52 10.47
CA ASN A 694 30.46 14.34 11.11
C ASN A 694 29.64 13.82 12.30
N LYS A 695 28.30 13.93 12.26
CA LYS A 695 27.39 13.47 13.33
C LYS A 695 27.57 14.20 14.67
N LYS A 696 28.11 15.43 14.65
CA LYS A 696 28.12 16.28 15.85
C LYS A 696 26.67 16.60 16.23
N LYS A 697 26.24 16.14 17.41
CA LYS A 697 24.86 16.28 17.92
C LYS A 697 24.58 17.67 18.49
N ASP A 698 25.63 18.37 18.93
CA ASP A 698 25.51 19.72 19.46
C ASP A 698 25.39 20.78 18.34
N SER A 699 24.42 21.70 18.48
CA SER A 699 24.11 22.70 17.45
C SER A 699 25.16 23.81 17.35
N GLN A 700 25.77 24.18 18.48
CA GLN A 700 26.79 25.23 18.56
C GLN A 700 28.13 24.71 18.03
N GLU A 701 28.50 23.46 18.32
CA GLU A 701 29.68 22.82 17.73
C GLU A 701 29.59 22.70 16.21
N ARG A 702 28.40 22.40 15.68
CA ARG A 702 28.13 22.39 14.24
C ARG A 702 28.34 23.79 13.66
N ALA A 703 27.72 24.80 14.28
CA ALA A 703 27.84 26.20 13.86
C ALA A 703 29.30 26.70 13.90
N ARG A 704 30.03 26.44 15.00
CA ARG A 704 31.45 26.77 15.16
C ARG A 704 32.31 26.17 14.06
N LYS A 705 32.10 24.88 13.75
CA LYS A 705 32.86 24.20 12.69
C LYS A 705 32.58 24.79 11.30
N GLU A 706 31.30 25.02 10.98
CA GLU A 706 30.78 25.87 9.91
C GLU A 706 31.58 27.16 9.67
N SER A 707 31.54 28.01 10.71
CA SER A 707 32.10 29.36 10.70
C SER A 707 33.63 29.32 10.52
N ILE A 708 34.30 28.39 11.18
CA ILE A 708 35.75 28.15 11.02
C ILE A 708 36.06 27.65 9.60
N GLU A 709 35.23 26.77 9.02
CA GLU A 709 35.43 26.28 7.65
C GLU A 709 35.19 27.37 6.59
N LYS A 710 34.26 28.31 6.83
CA LYS A 710 34.01 29.48 5.96
C LYS A 710 35.11 30.53 6.02
N ALA A 711 35.79 30.65 7.16
CA ALA A 711 36.92 31.56 7.34
C ALA A 711 38.21 31.11 6.61
N LYS A 712 38.22 29.96 5.91
CA LYS A 712 39.38 29.42 5.20
C LYS A 712 39.94 30.42 4.17
N GLY A 713 41.06 31.05 4.53
CA GLY A 713 41.84 31.95 3.69
C GLY A 713 42.33 33.24 4.38
N ASP A 714 41.85 33.55 5.58
CA ASP A 714 42.18 34.77 6.32
C ASP A 714 42.38 34.44 7.81
N ASP A 715 43.64 34.27 8.24
CA ASP A 715 43.99 33.79 9.60
C ASP A 715 43.37 34.66 10.69
N LEU A 716 43.30 35.98 10.48
CA LEU A 716 42.68 36.92 11.42
C LEU A 716 41.18 36.65 11.61
N LYS A 717 40.44 36.29 10.55
CA LYS A 717 39.01 35.97 10.65
C LYS A 717 38.77 34.65 11.35
N LYS A 718 39.68 33.70 11.19
CA LYS A 718 39.63 32.42 11.87
C LYS A 718 39.85 32.61 13.37
N ASP A 719 40.86 33.38 13.75
CA ASP A 719 41.16 33.70 15.15
C ASP A 719 39.99 34.48 15.80
N LEU A 720 39.43 35.49 15.12
CA LEU A 720 38.24 36.22 15.61
C LEU A 720 36.99 35.33 15.75
N THR A 721 36.85 34.32 14.88
CA THR A 721 35.75 33.35 14.94
C THR A 721 35.94 32.41 16.12
N GLU A 722 37.15 31.93 16.35
CA GLU A 722 37.49 31.07 17.49
C GLU A 722 37.32 31.84 18.81
N ASP A 723 37.80 33.08 18.89
CA ASP A 723 37.63 33.99 20.04
C ASP A 723 36.16 34.25 20.36
N PHE A 724 35.30 34.45 19.36
CA PHE A 724 33.86 34.64 19.58
C PHE A 724 33.26 33.45 20.33
N TYR A 725 33.47 32.23 19.84
CA TYR A 725 32.92 31.02 20.47
C TYR A 725 33.59 30.65 21.80
N GLU A 726 34.71 31.29 22.16
CA GLU A 726 35.32 31.17 23.49
C GLU A 726 34.80 32.22 24.48
N GLN A 727 34.27 33.34 23.99
CA GLN A 727 33.79 34.46 24.80
C GLN A 727 32.26 34.52 24.94
N THR A 728 31.50 33.98 23.99
CA THR A 728 30.04 33.92 24.06
C THR A 728 29.55 32.67 24.78
N ASP A 729 28.43 32.80 25.48
CA ASP A 729 27.71 31.69 26.09
C ASP A 729 27.08 30.76 25.03
N ASP A 730 26.62 29.59 25.49
CA ASP A 730 26.02 28.55 24.66
C ASP A 730 24.70 28.98 23.98
N GLU A 731 24.27 30.21 24.21
CA GLU A 731 23.05 30.82 23.69
C GLU A 731 23.29 31.61 22.39
N HIS A 732 24.53 31.81 21.93
CA HIS A 732 24.84 32.63 20.75
C HIS A 732 25.73 31.96 19.69
N ILE A 733 25.52 32.34 18.43
CA ILE A 733 26.24 31.84 17.24
C ILE A 733 26.54 32.97 16.26
N LEU A 734 27.57 32.82 15.43
CA LEU A 734 27.84 33.80 14.37
C LEU A 734 26.91 33.60 13.18
N ASN A 735 26.21 34.66 12.80
CA ASN A 735 25.45 34.69 11.55
C ASN A 735 26.37 35.00 10.35
N ARG A 736 25.76 35.13 9.16
CA ARG A 736 26.48 35.36 7.90
C ARG A 736 27.31 36.66 7.87
N GLU A 737 26.90 37.68 8.61
CA GLU A 737 27.59 38.98 8.68
C GLU A 737 28.67 39.00 9.76
N GLY A 738 28.88 37.89 10.47
CA GLY A 738 29.80 37.81 11.60
C GLY A 738 29.28 38.52 12.84
N THR A 739 27.96 38.75 12.92
CA THR A 739 27.31 39.27 14.14
C THR A 739 26.71 38.10 14.92
N GLY A 740 26.73 38.19 16.25
CA GLY A 740 26.12 37.18 17.12
C GLY A 740 24.60 37.18 16.96
N GLU A 741 24.02 36.00 16.75
CA GLU A 741 22.59 35.72 16.75
C GLU A 741 22.29 34.69 17.85
N GLU A 742 21.18 34.87 18.56
CA GLU A 742 20.74 33.97 19.64
C GLU A 742 20.24 32.64 19.06
N ILE A 743 20.63 31.52 19.66
CA ILE A 743 20.18 30.17 19.33
C ILE A 743 18.71 30.06 19.73
N LYS A 744 17.86 29.69 18.78
CA LYS A 744 16.43 29.56 19.05
C LYS A 744 16.12 28.23 19.72
N GLU A 745 15.42 28.31 20.84
CA GLU A 745 14.98 27.15 21.61
C GLU A 745 13.59 26.71 21.19
N MET A 746 13.44 25.43 20.84
CA MET A 746 12.13 24.78 20.71
C MET A 746 11.88 23.92 21.93
N LYS A 747 10.86 24.28 22.71
CA LYS A 747 10.40 23.49 23.84
C LYS A 747 9.36 22.46 23.39
N MET A 748 9.48 21.24 23.89
CA MET A 748 8.44 20.22 23.79
C MET A 748 7.53 20.38 25.00
N ASP A 749 6.42 21.08 24.83
CA ASP A 749 5.45 21.27 25.90
C ASP A 749 4.08 20.69 25.53
N ASP A 750 3.37 20.14 26.52
CA ASP A 750 2.01 19.59 26.36
C ASP A 750 0.93 20.69 26.51
N THR A 751 1.32 21.94 26.75
CA THR A 751 0.39 23.07 26.90
C THR A 751 0.39 23.97 25.66
N LYS A 752 -0.83 24.28 25.20
CA LYS A 752 -1.13 25.13 24.03
C LYS A 752 -0.12 26.27 23.86
N ILE A 753 0.72 26.14 22.84
CA ILE A 753 1.52 27.24 22.30
C ILE A 753 0.56 28.41 22.06
N THR A 754 0.87 29.61 22.55
CA THR A 754 -0.03 30.74 22.32
C THR A 754 -0.07 31.07 20.82
N LYS A 755 -1.16 31.65 20.31
CA LYS A 755 -1.26 32.00 18.87
C LYS A 755 -0.11 32.89 18.37
N GLU A 756 0.48 33.69 19.26
CA GLU A 756 1.62 34.55 18.97
C GLU A 756 2.92 33.74 18.85
N ASP A 757 3.14 32.77 19.76
CA ASP A 757 4.25 31.83 19.68
C ASP A 757 4.15 30.93 18.43
N ARG A 758 2.94 30.50 18.04
CA ARG A 758 2.66 29.72 16.80
C ARG A 758 3.06 30.50 15.54
N ALA A 759 2.74 31.79 15.48
CA ALA A 759 3.10 32.65 14.36
C ALA A 759 4.62 32.86 14.27
N SER A 760 5.28 33.08 15.40
CA SER A 760 6.73 33.20 15.49
C SER A 760 7.44 31.91 15.07
N LEU A 761 6.91 30.74 15.47
CA LEU A 761 7.43 29.43 15.08
C LEU A 761 7.30 29.18 13.57
N ARG A 762 6.15 29.53 12.97
CA ARG A 762 5.91 29.45 11.53
C ARG A 762 6.87 30.32 10.73
N GLU A 763 7.05 31.58 11.13
CA GLU A 763 7.96 32.51 10.45
C GLU A 763 9.42 32.05 10.57
N THR A 764 9.79 31.57 11.75
CA THR A 764 11.12 31.04 12.04
C THR A 764 11.43 29.78 11.22
N THR A 765 10.51 28.83 11.18
CA THR A 765 10.65 27.58 10.43
C THR A 765 10.77 27.87 8.94
N ARG A 766 9.94 28.76 8.38
CA ARG A 766 10.04 29.20 6.98
C ARG A 766 11.38 29.88 6.65
N LYS A 767 11.91 30.69 7.58
CA LYS A 767 13.24 31.32 7.41
C LYS A 767 14.34 30.27 7.38
N HIS A 768 14.35 29.33 8.34
CA HIS A 768 15.30 28.21 8.38
C HIS A 768 15.18 27.29 7.16
N GLU A 769 13.97 27.03 6.68
CA GLU A 769 13.71 26.25 5.47
C GLU A 769 14.28 26.92 4.23
N SER A 770 14.06 28.22 4.06
CA SER A 770 14.63 28.98 2.94
C SER A 770 16.16 28.91 2.94
N ASP A 771 16.77 29.03 4.12
CA ASP A 771 18.21 28.96 4.32
C ASP A 771 18.78 27.55 4.03
N LEU A 772 18.10 26.49 4.48
CA LEU A 772 18.46 25.09 4.17
C LEU A 772 18.36 24.77 2.67
N THR A 773 17.27 25.18 2.01
CA THR A 773 17.02 24.94 0.57
C THR A 773 18.04 25.67 -0.29
N GLN A 774 18.42 26.89 0.08
CA GLN A 774 19.46 27.64 -0.62
C GLN A 774 20.88 27.12 -0.36
N LYS A 775 21.06 26.07 0.47
CA LYS A 775 22.35 25.59 0.99
C LYS A 775 23.13 26.70 1.71
N ARG A 776 22.41 27.62 2.36
CA ARG A 776 22.92 28.81 3.02
C ARG A 776 22.46 28.83 4.47
N GLY A 777 23.06 28.01 5.32
CA GLY A 777 22.83 28.06 6.76
C GLY A 777 22.44 26.73 7.38
N PHE A 778 22.59 26.69 8.71
CA PHE A 778 22.31 25.56 9.57
C PHE A 778 20.96 25.73 10.26
N THR A 779 20.37 24.61 10.70
CA THR A 779 19.32 24.66 11.72
C THR A 779 19.97 24.88 13.09
N HIS A 780 19.86 26.08 13.62
CA HIS A 780 20.35 26.49 14.95
C HIS A 780 19.27 26.27 16.03
N VAL A 781 18.52 25.20 15.90
CA VAL A 781 17.39 24.94 16.79
C VAL A 781 17.82 23.89 17.81
N ILE A 782 17.65 24.23 19.08
CA ILE A 782 17.81 23.28 20.19
C ILE A 782 16.42 22.79 20.59
N PHE A 783 16.22 21.48 20.55
CA PHE A 783 15.05 20.84 21.12
C PHE A 783 15.24 20.74 22.63
N LYS A 784 14.26 21.15 23.43
CA LYS A 784 14.26 21.01 24.89
C LYS A 784 13.04 20.24 25.35
N ASP A 785 13.20 19.39 26.37
CA ASP A 785 12.07 18.78 27.04
C ASP A 785 11.32 19.77 27.96
N LYS A 786 10.25 19.30 28.60
CA LYS A 786 9.44 20.06 29.56
C LYS A 786 10.23 20.61 30.75
N GLY A 787 11.34 19.98 31.10
CA GLY A 787 12.26 20.43 32.15
C GLY A 787 13.29 21.46 31.67
N GLY A 788 13.24 21.86 30.39
CA GLY A 788 14.22 22.75 29.76
C GLY A 788 15.54 22.07 29.41
N ARG A 789 15.62 20.74 29.50
CA ARG A 789 16.82 19.99 29.15
C ARG A 789 16.90 19.82 27.65
N ALA A 790 18.07 20.16 27.08
CA ALA A 790 18.33 19.94 25.67
C ALA A 790 18.26 18.44 25.30
N LEU A 791 17.51 18.15 24.24
CA LEU A 791 17.31 16.85 23.66
C LEU A 791 18.14 16.74 22.38
N ASN A 792 18.77 15.58 22.21
CA ASN A 792 19.35 15.26 20.92
C ASN A 792 18.27 14.84 19.92
N THR A 793 18.63 14.78 18.65
CA THR A 793 17.67 14.53 17.56
C THR A 793 16.92 13.21 17.71
N GLU A 794 17.58 12.13 18.15
CA GLU A 794 16.95 10.83 18.38
C GLU A 794 15.92 10.85 19.53
N GLN A 795 16.24 11.57 20.61
CA GLN A 795 15.28 11.78 21.71
C GLN A 795 14.11 12.66 21.25
N ALA A 796 14.40 13.64 20.39
CA ALA A 796 13.41 14.53 19.84
C ALA A 796 12.44 13.83 18.87
N THR A 797 12.92 12.84 18.11
CA THR A 797 12.10 12.00 17.23
C THR A 797 11.13 11.15 18.05
N ASN A 798 11.61 10.52 19.12
CA ASN A 798 10.76 9.68 19.97
C ASN A 798 9.63 10.47 20.65
N VAL A 799 9.89 11.71 21.07
CA VAL A 799 8.84 12.56 21.67
C VAL A 799 7.85 13.05 20.62
N HIS A 800 8.33 13.38 19.42
CA HIS A 800 7.47 13.73 18.29
C HIS A 800 6.53 12.58 17.90
N GLU A 801 7.05 11.35 17.82
CA GLU A 801 6.22 10.16 17.56
C GLU A 801 5.14 9.97 18.63
N GLN A 802 5.46 10.20 19.91
CA GLN A 802 4.48 10.14 21.00
C GLN A 802 3.42 11.25 20.91
N ASN A 803 3.77 12.44 20.45
CA ASN A 803 2.82 13.53 20.26
C ASN A 803 1.90 13.29 19.07
N LEU A 804 2.42 12.76 17.96
CA LEU A 804 1.62 12.35 16.82
C LEU A 804 0.59 11.29 17.22
N GLU A 805 1.01 10.27 17.99
CA GLU A 805 0.10 9.23 18.50
C GLU A 805 -1.02 9.83 19.37
N LYS A 806 -0.73 10.84 20.20
CA LYS A 806 -1.76 11.56 20.98
C LYS A 806 -2.74 12.34 20.10
N ILE A 807 -2.27 12.98 19.03
CA ILE A 807 -3.13 13.73 18.09
C ILE A 807 -4.02 12.75 17.32
N GLU A 808 -3.46 11.63 16.85
CA GLU A 808 -4.18 10.55 16.19
C GLU A 808 -5.29 9.99 17.09
N ASP A 809 -4.95 9.71 18.36
CA ASP A 809 -5.90 9.18 19.34
C ASP A 809 -7.00 10.18 19.68
N ASN A 810 -6.67 11.46 19.88
CA ASN A 810 -7.65 12.52 20.15
C ASN A 810 -8.59 12.76 18.97
N LEU A 811 -8.06 12.75 17.74
CA LEU A 811 -8.87 12.88 16.52
C LEU A 811 -9.81 11.69 16.34
N ALA A 812 -9.33 10.47 16.58
CA ALA A 812 -10.15 9.26 16.54
C ALA A 812 -11.25 9.26 17.63
N GLU A 813 -10.90 9.62 18.87
CA GLU A 813 -11.83 9.67 20.00
C GLU A 813 -12.92 10.73 19.81
N LYS A 814 -12.55 11.96 19.38
CA LYS A 814 -13.52 13.02 19.04
C LYS A 814 -14.45 12.62 17.89
N ALA A 815 -13.97 11.84 16.92
CA ALA A 815 -14.81 11.35 15.81
C ALA A 815 -15.84 10.33 16.30
N LEU A 816 -15.41 9.38 17.11
CA LEU A 816 -16.28 8.37 17.72
C LEU A 816 -17.34 9.02 18.61
N ASP A 817 -16.96 9.99 19.44
CA ASP A 817 -17.89 10.73 20.30
C ASP A 817 -18.93 11.51 19.48
N LYS A 818 -18.52 12.14 18.38
CA LYS A 818 -19.43 12.85 17.49
C LYS A 818 -20.40 11.90 16.78
N VAL A 819 -19.94 10.77 16.28
CA VAL A 819 -20.83 9.76 15.66
C VAL A 819 -21.79 9.17 16.70
N ALA A 820 -21.31 8.86 17.91
CA ALA A 820 -22.13 8.36 19.02
C ALA A 820 -23.22 9.38 19.42
N SER A 821 -22.86 10.67 19.46
CA SER A 821 -23.82 11.74 19.74
C SER A 821 -24.88 11.92 18.65
N LYS A 822 -24.56 11.65 17.37
CA LYS A 822 -25.50 11.73 16.24
C LYS A 822 -26.50 10.57 16.20
N GLN A 823 -26.09 9.37 16.60
CA GLN A 823 -26.91 8.16 16.49
C GLN A 823 -27.86 7.91 17.68
N GLY A 824 -27.66 8.61 18.81
CA GLY A 824 -28.50 8.52 20.00
C GLY A 824 -28.22 7.30 20.90
N GLN A 825 -28.73 7.31 22.14
CA GLN A 825 -28.36 6.36 23.20
C GLN A 825 -28.67 4.88 22.89
N GLU A 826 -29.64 4.57 22.00
CA GLU A 826 -30.03 3.19 21.68
C GLU A 826 -29.07 2.47 20.71
N LYS A 827 -28.16 3.18 20.02
CA LYS A 827 -27.18 2.60 19.07
C LYS A 827 -25.72 2.95 19.37
N ALA A 828 -25.47 3.67 20.48
CA ALA A 828 -24.14 4.13 20.86
C ALA A 828 -23.13 2.99 21.11
N SER A 829 -23.58 1.78 21.49
CA SER A 829 -22.70 0.62 21.67
C SER A 829 -22.00 0.19 20.39
N ASN A 830 -22.64 0.37 19.23
CA ASN A 830 -22.09 -0.04 17.94
C ASN A 830 -21.05 0.95 17.40
N VAL A 831 -21.07 2.20 17.86
CA VAL A 831 -20.07 3.22 17.50
C VAL A 831 -18.75 2.97 18.22
N PHE A 832 -18.79 2.42 19.43
CA PHE A 832 -17.59 2.04 20.18
C PHE A 832 -17.15 0.60 19.93
N ASP A 833 -17.72 -0.08 18.94
CA ASP A 833 -17.23 -1.36 18.48
C ASP A 833 -15.76 -1.26 18.06
N LEU A 834 -15.01 -2.34 18.25
CA LEU A 834 -13.59 -2.41 17.99
C LEU A 834 -13.28 -2.07 16.53
N ASN A 835 -14.15 -2.46 15.60
CA ASN A 835 -14.08 -2.15 14.17
C ASN A 835 -14.12 -0.63 13.89
N ALA A 836 -15.11 0.06 14.45
CA ALA A 836 -15.24 1.52 14.33
C ALA A 836 -14.05 2.27 14.96
N ARG A 837 -13.53 1.79 16.10
CA ARG A 837 -12.33 2.35 16.74
C ARG A 837 -11.07 2.18 15.90
N ILE A 838 -10.89 1.01 15.30
CA ILE A 838 -9.76 0.73 14.41
C ILE A 838 -9.87 1.57 13.13
N ALA A 839 -11.06 1.67 12.54
CA ALA A 839 -11.30 2.52 11.37
C ALA A 839 -11.02 4.00 11.68
N ALA A 840 -11.47 4.50 12.84
CA ALA A 840 -11.18 5.86 13.30
C ALA A 840 -9.68 6.12 13.42
N LYS A 841 -8.95 5.24 14.11
CA LYS A 841 -7.49 5.36 14.31
C LYS A 841 -6.73 5.27 12.98
N ARG A 842 -7.08 4.32 12.12
CA ARG A 842 -6.47 4.17 10.78
C ARG A 842 -6.65 5.43 9.95
N LYS A 843 -7.86 5.99 9.95
CA LYS A 843 -8.17 7.19 9.17
C LYS A 843 -7.53 8.44 9.77
N ALA A 844 -7.45 8.53 11.10
CA ALA A 844 -6.80 9.64 11.79
C ALA A 844 -5.32 9.67 11.44
N LYS A 845 -4.65 8.51 11.50
CA LYS A 845 -3.27 8.34 11.07
C LYS A 845 -3.05 8.70 9.61
N GLU A 846 -3.89 8.19 8.69
CA GLU A 846 -3.82 8.52 7.27
C GLU A 846 -3.88 10.03 7.03
N LYS A 847 -4.77 10.74 7.74
CA LYS A 847 -4.95 12.19 7.60
C LYS A 847 -3.80 13.00 8.18
N VAL A 848 -3.29 12.61 9.35
CA VAL A 848 -2.11 13.22 9.93
C VAL A 848 -0.92 13.04 8.99
N GLU A 849 -0.68 11.82 8.47
CA GLU A 849 0.39 11.55 7.50
C GLU A 849 0.22 12.33 6.17
N GLU A 850 -1.00 12.42 5.63
CA GLU A 850 -1.32 13.14 4.38
C GLU A 850 -0.98 14.64 4.51
N GLU A 851 -1.36 15.28 5.62
CA GLU A 851 -1.04 16.68 5.88
C GLU A 851 0.47 16.92 6.04
N MET A 852 1.15 16.02 6.75
CA MET A 852 2.62 16.07 6.92
C MET A 852 3.33 15.96 5.57
N GLU A 853 2.89 15.04 4.70
CA GLU A 853 3.46 14.86 3.38
C GLU A 853 3.15 16.04 2.44
N ASN A 854 1.94 16.62 2.52
CA ASN A 854 1.59 17.83 1.79
C ASN A 854 2.50 19.01 2.17
N LYS A 855 2.84 19.17 3.46
CA LYS A 855 3.78 20.20 3.93
C LYS A 855 5.19 19.97 3.37
N LYS A 856 5.64 18.72 3.37
CA LYS A 856 6.91 18.32 2.75
C LYS A 856 6.95 18.61 1.25
N ARG A 857 5.86 18.37 0.53
CA ARG A 857 5.73 18.72 -0.89
C ARG A 857 5.73 20.23 -1.13
N LEU A 858 5.08 21.01 -0.26
CA LEU A 858 5.14 22.47 -0.29
C LEU A 858 6.58 22.98 -0.06
N ARG A 859 7.36 22.32 0.80
CA ARG A 859 8.80 22.57 1.00
C ARG A 859 9.64 22.26 -0.26
N GLU A 860 9.33 21.20 -1.00
CA GLU A 860 10.06 20.87 -2.23
C GLU A 860 9.71 21.79 -3.41
N ALA A 861 8.54 22.44 -3.35
CA ALA A 861 8.04 23.36 -4.37
C ALA A 861 8.44 24.83 -4.14
N ALA A 862 8.78 25.22 -2.91
CA ALA A 862 9.28 26.55 -2.52
C ALA A 862 10.80 26.65 -2.67
#